data_AF-A0A3S3L6Q0-F1
#
_entry.id   AF-A0A3S3L6Q0-F1
#
_cell.length_a   1.000
_cell.length_b   1.000
_cell.length_c   1.000
_cell.angle_alpha   90.00
_cell.angle_beta   90.00
_cell.angle_gamma   90.00
#
_symmetry.space_group_name_H-M   'P 1'
#
loop_
_entity.id
_entity.type
_entity.pdbx_description
1 polymer ?
#
loop_
_entity_poly.entity_id
_entity_poly.type
_entity_poly.pdbx_seq_one_letter_code
_entity_poly.pdbx_strand_id
1 'polypeptide(L)'
;MNARWSARGLALAGAVALAVPLGTAPASALAPAPATVAASAAPAAPLTNLDHLDFLLDSPTPPADVAGHTTYRLAEEPTLLAPWTYADARAGGTFERIGGGPLDPATGDWGQGAYNADDTTRAAVVYLRHWQQTGDADSRAKAYDLLRTVAYHQTVDGPDAGNVVLWMQPDGELNPSAEPVELPDPSDSGPSYWLARTVWALGEGYAAFADDDPDFAAFLQERLALSRGAIERDVLSKYGQYVEADGKRVPAWLIVDGADATAEAVLGLTAAVRAGDDSSTTAARQLAEGVAAMASGSSREWPYGAVLPWAQSPAMWHAWGSQMPAALAVAADVLDQPALAEPAIADATGFTTTLLTAGGPDNGWYPSPTDRVQIAYGADSRVQSLVALADTTGSRAFADLAGIQAAWFFGANHAGAPMYDPATGVTFDGLQTDGTVNRNSGAESTIHGLLTALALDAHPAIAARATALTSVTDRVGLTFVQAEDATSTDGTVSTPTSWTGESSWSGDALTLQPGQSATWDIGSADTKRWVEPVVFSQPGERSLSRWRGNGVLNVTGPAQGISPTPGVLLPHALTVAVPERRTEVDVSALRGDLVLDGLIVRPFVSRLVLEGAGSRSELVQSSARGAQRTTVSGGGTVRVYDARGALLRTSAFEGETTVLLPAGGFAVAER
;
A
#
# COMPACT_ATOMS: atom_id res chain seq x y z
N MET A 1 -26.47 19.24 27.11
CA MET A 1 -27.57 20.10 26.63
C MET A 1 -27.54 21.41 27.41
N ASN A 2 -27.47 22.55 26.73
CA ASN A 2 -27.75 23.84 27.36
C ASN A 2 -29.25 23.97 27.63
N ALA A 3 -29.60 24.03 28.92
CA ALA A 3 -30.48 25.07 29.44
C ALA A 3 -29.76 25.67 30.66
N ARG A 4 -29.82 27.00 30.77
CA ARG A 4 -29.09 27.88 31.69
C ARG A 4 -29.13 27.42 33.16
N TRP A 5 -28.15 27.86 33.97
CA TRP A 5 -28.37 28.81 35.08
C TRP A 5 -27.03 29.16 35.75
N SER A 6 -26.90 30.45 36.08
CA SER A 6 -25.82 31.08 36.85
C SER A 6 -26.14 31.08 38.34
N ALA A 7 -25.13 30.88 39.21
CA ALA A 7 -24.94 31.63 40.47
C ALA A 7 -23.63 31.23 41.17
N ARG A 8 -22.77 32.22 41.43
CA ARG A 8 -21.72 32.18 42.45
C ARG A 8 -22.34 32.53 43.82
N GLY A 9 -21.78 32.00 44.92
CA GLY A 9 -21.69 32.80 46.16
C GLY A 9 -21.78 32.07 47.50
N LEU A 10 -20.62 32.00 48.16
CA LEU A 10 -20.34 32.18 49.59
C LEU A 10 -20.51 31.05 50.62
N ALA A 11 -19.74 31.24 51.69
CA ALA A 11 -19.11 30.26 52.56
C ALA A 11 -19.51 30.42 54.04
N LEU A 12 -18.91 29.54 54.86
CA LEU A 12 -18.67 29.57 56.31
C LEU A 12 -19.83 29.20 57.27
N ALA A 13 -19.62 28.15 58.07
CA ALA A 13 -19.24 28.23 59.50
C ALA A 13 -19.30 26.84 60.15
N GLY A 14 -18.33 26.54 61.03
CA GLY A 14 -18.16 25.24 61.67
C GLY A 14 -18.97 25.03 62.95
N ALA A 15 -18.88 23.81 63.48
CA ALA A 15 -19.11 23.51 64.89
C ALA A 15 -18.30 22.27 65.32
N VAL A 16 -17.59 22.43 66.43
CA VAL A 16 -16.83 21.43 67.20
C VAL A 16 -17.76 20.85 68.28
N ALA A 17 -17.70 19.53 68.57
CA ALA A 17 -17.64 18.98 69.95
C ALA A 17 -17.89 17.45 70.06
N LEU A 18 -16.87 16.78 70.63
CA LEU A 18 -16.87 15.79 71.75
C LEU A 18 -17.44 14.35 71.59
N ALA A 19 -16.50 13.39 71.50
CA ALA A 19 -16.20 12.19 72.33
C ALA A 19 -17.34 11.48 73.11
N VAL A 20 -17.40 10.15 73.35
CA VAL A 20 -16.39 9.11 73.66
C VAL A 20 -17.00 7.68 73.39
N PRO A 21 -16.40 6.51 73.76
CA PRO A 21 -16.06 5.42 72.83
C PRO A 21 -16.82 4.10 73.09
N LEU A 22 -16.69 3.09 72.23
CA LEU A 22 -16.75 1.68 72.62
C LEU A 22 -15.93 0.89 71.60
N GLY A 23 -14.79 0.36 72.06
CA GLY A 23 -13.80 -0.30 71.22
C GLY A 23 -14.12 -1.76 70.91
N THR A 24 -13.33 -2.35 70.01
CA THR A 24 -12.72 -3.69 70.16
C THR A 24 -11.76 -3.99 69.00
N ALA A 25 -10.48 -4.18 69.38
CA ALA A 25 -9.40 -4.99 68.80
C ALA A 25 -8.95 -4.82 67.31
N PRO A 26 -7.63 -4.86 67.05
CA PRO A 26 -7.05 -4.52 65.75
C PRO A 26 -7.12 -5.70 64.77
N ALA A 27 -7.71 -5.47 63.60
CA ALA A 27 -7.40 -6.26 62.42
C ALA A 27 -6.10 -5.71 61.82
N SER A 28 -5.08 -6.56 61.70
CA SER A 28 -3.84 -6.21 61.01
C SER A 28 -4.15 -5.90 59.54
N ALA A 29 -4.12 -4.62 59.18
CA ALA A 29 -4.17 -4.19 57.80
C ALA A 29 -2.85 -4.57 57.13
N LEU A 30 -2.90 -5.54 56.21
CA LEU A 30 -1.83 -5.78 55.24
C LEU A 30 -1.67 -4.49 54.41
N ALA A 31 -0.48 -3.89 54.49
CA ALA A 31 -0.12 -2.78 53.62
C ALA A 31 -0.25 -3.21 52.16
N PRO A 32 -0.82 -2.39 51.27
CA PRO A 32 -0.79 -2.67 49.84
C PRO A 32 0.67 -2.71 49.39
N ALA A 33 1.04 -3.78 48.68
CA ALA A 33 2.35 -3.90 48.05
C ALA A 33 2.59 -2.67 47.16
N PRO A 34 3.80 -2.08 47.17
CA PRO A 34 4.11 -0.99 46.27
C PRO A 34 3.92 -1.50 44.83
N ALA A 35 3.09 -0.79 44.06
CA ALA A 35 3.03 -0.97 42.63
C ALA A 35 4.45 -0.84 42.10
N THR A 36 4.98 -1.94 41.56
CA THR A 36 6.19 -1.90 40.75
C THR A 36 5.87 -1.05 39.54
N VAL A 37 6.20 0.24 39.62
CA VAL A 37 6.33 1.10 38.46
C VAL A 37 7.34 0.39 37.57
N ALA A 38 6.85 -0.16 36.45
CA ALA A 38 7.72 -0.73 35.43
C ALA A 38 8.75 0.35 35.12
N ALA A 39 10.03 0.05 35.34
CA ALA A 39 11.11 0.91 34.91
C ALA A 39 10.89 1.20 33.43
N SER A 40 10.75 2.48 33.06
CA SER A 40 10.73 2.87 31.66
C SER A 40 12.01 2.32 31.03
N ALA A 41 11.88 1.36 30.13
CA ALA A 41 12.99 0.98 29.27
C ALA A 41 13.52 2.28 28.63
N ALA A 42 14.84 2.41 28.53
CA ALA A 42 15.43 3.49 27.75
C ALA A 42 14.76 3.49 26.36
N PRO A 43 14.40 4.66 25.78
CA PRO A 43 13.84 4.70 24.45
C PRO A 43 14.78 3.92 23.52
N ALA A 44 14.22 2.99 22.75
CA ALA A 44 14.97 2.31 21.70
C ALA A 44 15.57 3.38 20.79
N ALA A 45 16.77 3.12 20.24
CA ALA A 45 17.33 4.00 19.23
C ALA A 45 16.33 4.15 18.07
N PRO A 46 16.18 5.35 17.49
CA PRO A 46 15.36 5.55 16.30
C PRO A 46 15.73 4.54 15.22
N LEU A 47 14.72 4.03 14.52
CA LEU A 47 14.92 3.17 13.36
C LEU A 47 15.33 3.99 12.15
N THR A 48 14.88 5.23 12.04
CA THR A 48 15.25 6.11 10.93
C THR A 48 16.72 6.49 11.01
N ASN A 49 17.45 6.18 9.93
CA ASN A 49 18.79 6.70 9.66
C ASN A 49 18.84 7.23 8.23
N LEU A 50 19.17 8.51 8.06
CA LEU A 50 19.18 9.20 6.76
C LEU A 50 20.50 9.07 6.00
N ASP A 51 21.55 8.45 6.57
CA ASP A 51 22.92 8.42 6.02
C ASP A 51 22.96 7.95 4.55
N HIS A 52 22.21 6.92 4.18
CA HIS A 52 22.18 6.43 2.80
C HIS A 52 21.39 7.35 1.86
N LEU A 53 20.31 7.98 2.32
CA LEU A 53 19.60 8.98 1.51
C LEU A 53 20.47 10.23 1.31
N ASP A 54 21.20 10.66 2.34
CA ASP A 54 22.22 11.71 2.25
C ASP A 54 23.31 11.34 1.23
N PHE A 55 23.74 10.08 1.24
CA PHE A 55 24.63 9.55 0.22
C PHE A 55 24.01 9.57 -1.18
N LEU A 56 22.70 9.61 -1.37
CA LEU A 56 22.11 9.74 -2.71
C LEU A 56 21.98 11.19 -3.16
N LEU A 57 22.06 12.18 -2.26
CA LEU A 57 21.88 13.58 -2.61
C LEU A 57 23.09 14.17 -3.34
N ASP A 58 22.79 15.05 -4.30
CA ASP A 58 23.76 15.87 -5.03
C ASP A 58 23.18 17.25 -5.38
N SER A 59 24.04 18.13 -5.89
CA SER A 59 23.75 19.56 -6.01
C SER A 59 23.82 20.08 -7.45
N PRO A 60 22.81 19.79 -8.29
CA PRO A 60 22.73 20.32 -9.66
C PRO A 60 22.56 21.85 -9.65
N THR A 61 23.05 22.53 -10.67
CA THR A 61 22.93 23.98 -10.82
C THR A 61 22.29 24.29 -12.17
N PRO A 62 20.95 24.41 -12.21
CA PRO A 62 20.25 24.60 -13.45
C PRO A 62 20.71 25.80 -14.28
N PRO A 63 20.50 25.78 -15.61
CA PRO A 63 20.70 26.94 -16.45
C PRO A 63 19.88 28.14 -15.96
N ALA A 64 20.44 29.36 -16.07
CA ALA A 64 19.84 30.57 -15.49
C ALA A 64 18.47 30.95 -16.08
N ASP A 65 18.19 30.56 -17.33
CA ASP A 65 16.99 30.94 -18.08
C ASP A 65 16.35 29.71 -18.77
N VAL A 66 15.69 28.84 -17.99
CA VAL A 66 14.89 27.74 -18.54
C VAL A 66 13.45 28.20 -18.72
N ALA A 67 13.00 28.30 -19.97
CA ALA A 67 11.66 28.79 -20.28
C ALA A 67 10.58 27.94 -19.61
N GLY A 68 9.63 28.57 -18.92
CA GLY A 68 8.52 27.88 -18.25
C GLY A 68 8.89 27.19 -16.92
N HIS A 69 10.16 27.26 -16.47
CA HIS A 69 10.63 26.59 -15.25
C HIS A 69 11.37 27.56 -14.34
N THR A 70 11.00 27.57 -13.05
CA THR A 70 11.66 28.39 -12.03
C THR A 70 11.33 27.87 -10.64
N THR A 71 12.06 28.33 -9.63
CA THR A 71 11.79 27.96 -8.24
C THR A 71 12.03 29.13 -7.28
N TYR A 72 11.75 28.91 -6.01
CA TYR A 72 11.90 29.92 -4.97
C TYR A 72 13.36 30.38 -4.90
N ARG A 73 13.55 31.70 -5.04
CA ARG A 73 14.85 32.38 -4.93
C ARG A 73 15.95 31.79 -5.83
N LEU A 74 15.58 31.32 -7.04
CA LEU A 74 16.54 30.71 -7.97
C LEU A 74 17.70 31.65 -8.36
N ALA A 75 17.44 32.97 -8.44
CA ALA A 75 18.48 33.94 -8.77
C ALA A 75 19.49 34.15 -7.63
N GLU A 76 19.04 34.04 -6.38
CA GLU A 76 19.87 34.18 -5.18
C GLU A 76 20.56 32.87 -4.77
N GLU A 77 19.89 31.75 -5.01
CA GLU A 77 20.27 30.40 -4.60
C GLU A 77 20.23 29.47 -5.82
N PRO A 78 21.18 29.57 -6.76
CA PRO A 78 21.07 28.87 -8.06
C PRO A 78 21.29 27.36 -7.98
N THR A 79 21.87 26.86 -6.89
CA THR A 79 22.11 25.43 -6.68
C THR A 79 20.91 24.79 -6.02
N LEU A 80 20.51 23.63 -6.54
CA LEU A 80 19.40 22.81 -6.06
C LEU A 80 19.93 21.56 -5.34
N LEU A 81 19.02 20.72 -4.85
CA LEU A 81 19.32 19.45 -4.21
C LEU A 81 18.46 18.34 -4.82
N ALA A 82 19.06 17.23 -5.22
CA ALA A 82 18.33 16.12 -5.84
C ALA A 82 18.95 14.76 -5.48
N PRO A 83 18.13 13.71 -5.25
CA PRO A 83 18.63 12.36 -5.07
C PRO A 83 18.92 11.68 -6.42
N TRP A 84 20.09 11.08 -6.56
CA TRP A 84 20.40 10.18 -7.66
C TRP A 84 19.38 9.03 -7.73
N THR A 85 18.83 8.77 -8.91
CA THR A 85 17.77 7.78 -9.10
C THR A 85 18.19 6.37 -8.68
N TYR A 86 19.36 5.91 -9.13
CA TYR A 86 19.84 4.55 -8.88
C TYR A 86 21.12 4.52 -8.06
N ALA A 87 21.34 3.40 -7.36
CA ALA A 87 22.61 3.09 -6.75
C ALA A 87 22.92 1.59 -6.80
N ASP A 88 23.97 1.25 -7.54
CA ASP A 88 24.40 -0.13 -7.73
C ASP A 88 25.24 -0.62 -6.57
N ALA A 89 24.95 -1.82 -6.08
CA ALA A 89 25.74 -2.47 -5.06
C ALA A 89 27.13 -2.86 -5.60
N ARG A 90 28.17 -2.49 -4.85
CA ARG A 90 29.58 -2.81 -5.15
C ARG A 90 30.18 -3.69 -4.06
N ALA A 91 31.34 -4.27 -4.36
CA ALA A 91 32.04 -5.15 -3.44
C ALA A 91 32.37 -4.44 -2.12
N GLY A 92 32.17 -5.12 -0.99
CA GLY A 92 32.43 -4.56 0.33
C GLY A 92 31.26 -3.80 0.96
N GLY A 93 30.06 -3.84 0.36
CA GLY A 93 28.87 -3.19 0.92
C GLY A 93 28.79 -1.68 0.62
N THR A 94 29.52 -1.22 -0.40
CA THR A 94 29.46 0.17 -0.89
C THR A 94 28.51 0.30 -2.07
N PHE A 95 28.13 1.52 -2.40
CA PHE A 95 27.21 1.83 -3.51
C PHE A 95 27.84 2.83 -4.48
N GLU A 96 27.45 2.73 -5.75
CA GLU A 96 27.81 3.69 -6.79
C GLU A 96 26.53 4.34 -7.32
N ARG A 97 26.48 5.68 -7.32
CA ARG A 97 25.36 6.47 -7.84
C ARG A 97 25.30 6.34 -9.37
N ILE A 98 24.12 6.06 -9.92
CA ILE A 98 23.91 5.80 -11.34
C ILE A 98 22.66 6.56 -11.80
N GLY A 99 22.74 7.18 -12.98
CA GLY A 99 21.59 7.81 -13.63
C GLY A 99 20.79 6.80 -14.46
N GLY A 100 19.63 7.21 -14.94
CA GLY A 100 18.76 6.38 -15.75
C GLY A 100 19.19 6.28 -17.21
N GLY A 101 19.14 5.08 -17.78
CA GLY A 101 19.59 4.81 -19.15
C GLY A 101 21.13 4.78 -19.30
N PRO A 102 21.65 4.70 -20.53
CA PRO A 102 23.10 4.72 -20.78
C PRO A 102 23.71 6.10 -20.53
N LEU A 103 24.94 6.15 -19.99
CA LEU A 103 25.74 7.37 -19.87
C LEU A 103 26.42 7.72 -21.20
N ASP A 104 26.29 8.96 -21.67
CA ASP A 104 27.17 9.55 -22.67
C ASP A 104 28.41 10.16 -21.97
N PRO A 105 29.61 9.55 -22.11
CA PRO A 105 30.81 10.06 -21.47
C PRO A 105 31.32 11.39 -22.06
N ALA A 106 30.80 11.84 -23.21
CA ALA A 106 31.21 13.09 -23.84
C ALA A 106 30.50 14.30 -23.23
N THR A 107 29.21 14.16 -22.90
CA THR A 107 28.40 15.22 -22.29
C THR A 107 28.28 15.07 -20.78
N GLY A 108 28.34 13.84 -20.28
CA GLY A 108 28.01 13.50 -18.89
C GLY A 108 26.53 13.19 -18.68
N ASP A 109 25.74 13.21 -19.76
CA ASP A 109 24.30 13.00 -19.69
C ASP A 109 23.93 11.53 -19.64
N TRP A 110 22.81 11.27 -18.99
CA TRP A 110 22.18 9.97 -18.92
C TRP A 110 20.99 9.94 -19.88
N GLY A 111 20.81 8.82 -20.59
CA GLY A 111 19.73 8.67 -21.57
C GLY A 111 18.34 9.06 -21.04
N GLN A 112 18.06 8.80 -19.76
CA GLN A 112 16.91 9.35 -19.06
C GLN A 112 17.30 10.62 -18.29
N GLY A 113 18.16 10.49 -17.29
CA GLY A 113 18.58 11.59 -16.43
C GLY A 113 19.23 11.06 -15.15
N ALA A 114 19.96 11.89 -14.42
CA ALA A 114 20.55 11.50 -13.14
C ALA A 114 19.55 11.57 -11.99
N TYR A 115 18.58 12.48 -12.11
CA TYR A 115 17.57 12.76 -11.12
C TYR A 115 16.19 12.76 -11.78
N ASN A 116 15.16 12.52 -10.99
CA ASN A 116 13.79 12.65 -11.47
C ASN A 116 12.89 13.33 -10.42
N ALA A 117 11.80 13.93 -10.92
CA ALA A 117 10.80 14.60 -10.09
C ALA A 117 10.16 13.64 -9.07
N ASP A 118 10.02 12.37 -9.43
CA ASP A 118 9.38 11.34 -8.61
C ASP A 118 10.14 11.07 -7.29
N ASP A 119 11.40 10.69 -7.37
CA ASP A 119 12.30 10.45 -6.24
C ASP A 119 12.55 11.73 -5.45
N THR A 120 12.72 12.86 -6.14
CA THR A 120 12.93 14.16 -5.48
C THR A 120 11.74 14.54 -4.59
N THR A 121 10.54 14.30 -5.09
CA THR A 121 9.30 14.53 -4.36
C THR A 121 9.20 13.63 -3.13
N ARG A 122 9.38 12.31 -3.30
CA ARG A 122 9.25 11.36 -2.20
C ARG A 122 10.37 11.53 -1.16
N ALA A 123 11.58 11.92 -1.58
CA ALA A 123 12.67 12.30 -0.68
C ALA A 123 12.33 13.57 0.12
N ALA A 124 11.72 14.59 -0.51
CA ALA A 124 11.26 15.78 0.20
C ALA A 124 10.31 15.39 1.35
N VAL A 125 9.36 14.47 1.11
CA VAL A 125 8.44 13.95 2.12
C VAL A 125 9.18 13.25 3.28
N VAL A 126 10.22 12.46 2.99
CA VAL A 126 11.05 11.84 4.05
C VAL A 126 11.68 12.89 4.95
N TYR A 127 12.38 13.88 4.39
CA TYR A 127 13.03 14.92 5.19
C TYR A 127 12.04 15.83 5.92
N LEU A 128 10.90 16.16 5.29
CA LEU A 128 9.82 16.90 5.92
C LEU A 128 9.31 16.18 7.17
N ARG A 129 8.96 14.90 7.02
CA ARG A 129 8.43 14.10 8.13
C ARG A 129 9.48 13.87 9.20
N HIS A 130 10.73 13.60 8.83
CA HIS A 130 11.82 13.48 9.81
C HIS A 130 12.02 14.78 10.59
N TRP A 131 12.06 15.93 9.91
CA TRP A 131 12.16 17.23 10.56
C TRP A 131 10.98 17.48 11.50
N GLN A 132 9.75 17.23 11.08
CA GLN A 132 8.57 17.44 11.93
C GLN A 132 8.54 16.51 13.16
N GLN A 133 9.07 15.29 13.03
CA GLN A 133 9.14 14.34 14.15
C GLN A 133 10.28 14.65 15.14
N THR A 134 11.40 15.20 14.67
CA THR A 134 12.64 15.29 15.46
C THR A 134 13.09 16.72 15.78
N GLY A 135 12.62 17.71 15.01
CA GLY A 135 13.13 19.07 15.00
C GLY A 135 14.50 19.23 14.32
N ASP A 136 14.96 18.23 13.56
CA ASP A 136 16.28 18.25 12.92
C ASP A 136 16.42 19.36 11.86
N ALA A 137 17.37 20.26 12.08
CA ALA A 137 17.55 21.46 11.27
C ALA A 137 18.16 21.17 9.89
N ASP A 138 18.98 20.12 9.79
CA ASP A 138 19.56 19.69 8.52
C ASP A 138 18.49 19.07 7.60
N SER A 139 17.62 18.24 8.17
CA SER A 139 16.43 17.72 7.49
C SER A 139 15.49 18.84 7.02
N ARG A 140 15.28 19.88 7.83
CA ARG A 140 14.54 21.08 7.40
C ARG A 140 15.18 21.73 6.18
N ALA A 141 16.50 21.93 6.19
CA ALA A 141 17.23 22.54 5.09
C ALA A 141 17.14 21.69 3.80
N LYS A 142 17.34 20.37 3.92
CA LYS A 142 17.21 19.43 2.79
C LYS A 142 15.78 19.38 2.25
N ALA A 143 14.76 19.38 3.12
CA ALA A 143 13.36 19.47 2.72
C ALA A 143 13.08 20.76 1.93
N TYR A 144 13.59 21.89 2.40
CA TYR A 144 13.50 23.18 1.70
C TYR A 144 14.11 23.09 0.29
N ASP A 145 15.35 22.63 0.16
CA ASP A 145 16.02 22.55 -1.14
C ASP A 145 15.42 21.51 -2.08
N LEU A 146 14.97 20.35 -1.57
CA LEU A 146 14.27 19.36 -2.37
C LEU A 146 12.92 19.89 -2.88
N LEU A 147 12.16 20.61 -2.07
CA LEU A 147 10.92 21.26 -2.51
C LEU A 147 11.18 22.35 -3.55
N ARG A 148 12.32 23.04 -3.48
CA ARG A 148 12.76 23.94 -4.54
C ARG A 148 13.01 23.18 -5.85
N THR A 149 13.64 22.01 -5.78
CA THR A 149 13.80 21.14 -6.95
C THR A 149 12.47 20.62 -7.48
N VAL A 150 11.55 20.17 -6.61
CA VAL A 150 10.19 19.76 -7.00
C VAL A 150 9.49 20.89 -7.78
N ALA A 151 9.55 22.12 -7.28
CA ALA A 151 8.96 23.28 -7.96
C ALA A 151 9.68 23.63 -9.27
N TYR A 152 10.99 23.37 -9.39
CA TYR A 152 11.75 23.60 -10.62
C TYR A 152 11.31 22.66 -11.75
N HIS A 153 11.01 21.40 -11.44
CA HIS A 153 10.45 20.44 -12.42
C HIS A 153 9.05 20.84 -12.92
N GLN A 154 8.32 21.71 -12.21
CA GLN A 154 6.96 22.13 -12.58
C GLN A 154 6.96 23.19 -13.68
N THR A 155 6.12 22.99 -14.70
CA THR A 155 5.83 23.99 -15.73
C THR A 155 4.93 25.09 -15.16
N VAL A 156 5.35 26.35 -15.25
CA VAL A 156 4.73 27.46 -14.50
C VAL A 156 3.76 28.32 -15.30
N ASP A 157 3.80 28.23 -16.64
CA ASP A 157 2.95 29.00 -17.54
C ASP A 157 2.57 28.21 -18.80
N GLY A 158 1.77 28.82 -19.67
CA GLY A 158 1.31 28.17 -20.91
C GLY A 158 0.16 27.17 -20.71
N PRO A 159 -0.17 26.39 -21.76
CA PRO A 159 -1.28 25.43 -21.72
C PRO A 159 -1.04 24.28 -20.73
N ASP A 160 0.23 23.96 -20.49
CA ASP A 160 0.70 22.85 -19.66
C ASP A 160 1.04 23.28 -18.22
N ALA A 161 0.71 24.51 -17.83
CA ALA A 161 0.94 25.02 -16.49
C ALA A 161 0.38 24.05 -15.42
N GLY A 162 1.22 23.75 -14.43
CA GLY A 162 0.97 22.80 -13.35
C GLY A 162 1.49 21.39 -13.60
N ASN A 163 1.72 20.99 -14.86
CA ASN A 163 2.36 19.72 -15.22
C ASN A 163 3.86 19.74 -14.90
N VAL A 164 4.52 18.60 -15.06
CA VAL A 164 5.87 18.38 -14.50
C VAL A 164 6.74 17.68 -15.54
N VAL A 165 7.99 18.13 -15.68
CA VAL A 165 9.04 17.44 -16.45
C VAL A 165 9.69 16.39 -15.57
N LEU A 166 9.74 15.13 -16.02
CA LEU A 166 10.20 14.03 -15.18
C LEU A 166 11.71 14.08 -14.90
N TRP A 167 12.55 14.17 -15.92
CA TRP A 167 13.99 13.92 -15.80
C TRP A 167 14.84 15.18 -15.73
N MET A 168 15.98 15.10 -15.04
CA MET A 168 17.00 16.13 -14.94
C MET A 168 18.40 15.52 -15.01
N GLN A 169 19.30 16.16 -15.76
CA GLN A 169 20.70 15.76 -15.94
C GLN A 169 21.57 16.16 -14.74
N PRO A 170 22.80 15.59 -14.59
CA PRO A 170 23.70 15.91 -13.48
C PRO A 170 23.97 17.40 -13.28
N ASP A 171 23.97 18.19 -14.34
CA ASP A 171 24.24 19.62 -14.31
C ASP A 171 23.00 20.47 -13.98
N GLY A 172 21.80 19.90 -14.03
CA GLY A 172 20.53 20.59 -13.78
C GLY A 172 19.74 20.95 -15.04
N GLU A 173 20.21 20.57 -16.23
CA GLU A 173 19.39 20.64 -17.45
C GLU A 173 18.21 19.67 -17.35
N LEU A 174 17.00 20.14 -17.64
CA LEU A 174 15.82 19.28 -17.71
C LEU A 174 15.91 18.41 -18.97
N ASN A 175 15.52 17.14 -18.87
CA ASN A 175 15.42 16.24 -20.01
C ASN A 175 13.94 15.86 -20.24
N PRO A 176 13.22 16.55 -21.14
CA PRO A 176 11.81 16.28 -21.38
C PRO A 176 11.56 14.89 -21.96
N SER A 177 12.44 14.39 -22.83
CA SER A 177 12.21 13.11 -23.52
C SER A 177 13.44 12.23 -23.37
N ALA A 178 13.27 11.10 -22.68
CA ALA A 178 14.33 10.12 -22.51
C ALA A 178 14.77 9.48 -23.84
N GLU A 179 15.97 8.93 -23.88
CA GLU A 179 16.49 8.12 -24.98
C GLU A 179 16.76 6.67 -24.53
N PRO A 180 16.08 5.66 -25.08
CA PRO A 180 14.98 5.76 -26.05
C PRO A 180 13.71 6.39 -25.44
N VAL A 181 12.89 7.01 -26.29
CA VAL A 181 11.64 7.69 -25.88
C VAL A 181 10.74 6.73 -25.11
N GLU A 182 10.41 7.12 -23.89
CA GLU A 182 9.42 6.46 -23.05
C GLU A 182 8.02 6.76 -23.59
N LEU A 183 7.12 5.76 -23.63
CA LEU A 183 5.76 5.94 -24.16
C LEU A 183 4.71 5.57 -23.11
N PRO A 184 3.73 6.46 -22.83
CA PRO A 184 3.65 7.85 -23.30
C PRO A 184 4.83 8.69 -22.79
N ASP A 185 5.23 9.72 -23.55
CA ASP A 185 6.35 10.59 -23.19
C ASP A 185 6.05 11.27 -21.83
N PRO A 186 6.86 11.02 -20.80
CA PRO A 186 6.52 11.40 -19.44
C PRO A 186 6.83 12.85 -19.09
N SER A 187 7.18 13.75 -20.02
CA SER A 187 7.25 15.16 -19.66
C SER A 187 5.96 15.91 -19.95
N ASP A 188 5.56 16.71 -18.95
CA ASP A 188 4.82 17.99 -18.95
C ASP A 188 3.55 18.15 -19.82
N SER A 189 3.12 17.14 -20.53
CA SER A 189 2.06 17.21 -21.54
C SER A 189 0.67 16.83 -21.03
N GLY A 190 0.54 16.44 -19.76
CA GLY A 190 -0.75 16.12 -19.16
C GLY A 190 -0.71 15.50 -17.77
N PRO A 191 -1.86 15.00 -17.29
CA PRO A 191 -1.97 14.30 -16.01
C PRO A 191 -1.00 13.13 -15.91
N SER A 192 -0.37 12.96 -14.74
CA SER A 192 0.70 11.98 -14.57
C SER A 192 0.96 11.57 -13.12
N TYR A 193 1.75 10.50 -12.93
CA TYR A 193 2.25 10.11 -11.61
C TYR A 193 3.13 11.22 -10.99
N TRP A 194 4.01 11.83 -11.78
CA TRP A 194 4.90 12.88 -11.29
C TRP A 194 4.14 14.17 -10.95
N LEU A 195 3.03 14.49 -11.62
CA LEU A 195 2.09 15.53 -11.18
C LEU A 195 1.47 15.19 -9.83
N ALA A 196 0.96 13.97 -9.66
CA ALA A 196 0.30 13.56 -8.42
C ALA A 196 1.25 13.56 -7.22
N ARG A 197 2.47 13.07 -7.42
CA ARG A 197 3.54 13.11 -6.42
C ARG A 197 3.94 14.55 -6.12
N THR A 198 4.12 15.40 -7.12
CA THR A 198 4.39 16.83 -6.91
C THR A 198 3.33 17.47 -6.00
N VAL A 199 2.04 17.17 -6.21
CA VAL A 199 0.95 17.59 -5.31
C VAL A 199 1.16 17.07 -3.88
N TRP A 200 1.59 15.82 -3.72
CA TRP A 200 1.91 15.23 -2.42
C TRP A 200 2.98 16.02 -1.66
N ALA A 201 4.17 16.24 -2.25
CA ALA A 201 5.23 16.98 -1.55
C ALA A 201 4.89 18.45 -1.35
N LEU A 202 4.27 19.13 -2.32
CA LEU A 202 3.89 20.54 -2.17
C LEU A 202 2.83 20.72 -1.07
N GLY A 203 1.88 19.79 -0.96
CA GLY A 203 0.85 19.79 0.08
C GLY A 203 1.42 19.57 1.49
N GLU A 204 2.27 18.56 1.67
CA GLU A 204 2.95 18.32 2.96
C GLU A 204 3.96 19.45 3.28
N GLY A 205 4.65 19.96 2.27
CA GLY A 205 5.60 21.07 2.40
C GLY A 205 4.91 22.36 2.84
N TYR A 206 3.81 22.74 2.19
CA TYR A 206 2.99 23.88 2.61
C TYR A 206 2.57 23.75 4.07
N ALA A 207 2.06 22.57 4.46
CA ALA A 207 1.62 22.31 5.83
C ALA A 207 2.77 22.43 6.85
N ALA A 208 3.95 21.90 6.52
CA ALA A 208 5.10 21.89 7.42
C ALA A 208 5.76 23.28 7.58
N PHE A 209 5.79 24.09 6.53
CA PHE A 209 6.43 25.42 6.54
C PHE A 209 5.48 26.56 6.92
N ALA A 210 4.17 26.34 7.02
CA ALA A 210 3.16 27.38 7.26
C ALA A 210 3.50 28.33 8.43
N ASP A 211 3.97 27.78 9.55
CA ASP A 211 4.35 28.56 10.74
C ASP A 211 5.86 28.86 10.83
N ASP A 212 6.69 28.10 10.12
CA ASP A 212 8.15 28.11 10.24
C ASP A 212 8.84 29.06 9.22
N ASP A 213 8.36 29.07 7.97
CA ASP A 213 8.77 29.99 6.92
C ASP A 213 7.55 30.39 6.05
N PRO A 214 6.79 31.40 6.49
CA PRO A 214 5.54 31.78 5.83
C PRO A 214 5.72 32.23 4.37
N ASP A 215 6.86 32.84 4.03
CA ASP A 215 7.13 33.29 2.66
C ASP A 215 7.37 32.10 1.73
N PHE A 216 8.11 31.09 2.19
CA PHE A 216 8.28 29.85 1.45
C PHE A 216 6.98 29.04 1.38
N ALA A 217 6.23 28.96 2.49
CA ALA A 217 4.93 28.29 2.49
C ALA A 217 3.94 28.92 1.49
N ALA A 218 3.89 30.25 1.41
CA ALA A 218 3.08 30.95 0.41
C ALA A 218 3.50 30.57 -1.02
N PHE A 219 4.80 30.51 -1.30
CA PHE A 219 5.30 30.01 -2.59
C PHE A 219 4.85 28.57 -2.87
N LEU A 220 4.95 27.66 -1.91
CA LEU A 220 4.51 26.26 -2.08
C LEU A 220 3.00 26.18 -2.33
N GLN A 221 2.20 27.01 -1.67
CA GLN A 221 0.76 27.10 -1.90
C GLN A 221 0.44 27.55 -3.33
N GLU A 222 1.17 28.54 -3.86
CA GLU A 222 1.04 28.97 -5.26
C GLU A 222 1.41 27.85 -6.24
N ARG A 223 2.49 27.11 -5.96
CA ARG A 223 2.90 25.94 -6.76
C ARG A 223 1.86 24.82 -6.71
N LEU A 224 1.32 24.53 -5.53
CA LEU A 224 0.24 23.56 -5.36
C LEU A 224 -1.01 23.97 -6.16
N ALA A 225 -1.34 25.26 -6.18
CA ALA A 225 -2.47 25.77 -6.94
C ALA A 225 -2.32 25.58 -8.46
N LEU A 226 -1.09 25.64 -9.00
CA LEU A 226 -0.82 25.31 -10.40
C LEU A 226 -1.11 23.84 -10.71
N SER A 227 -0.56 22.92 -9.92
CA SER A 227 -0.82 21.48 -10.11
C SER A 227 -2.28 21.10 -9.88
N ARG A 228 -2.94 21.70 -8.89
CA ARG A 228 -4.39 21.57 -8.71
C ARG A 228 -5.15 22.07 -9.94
N GLY A 229 -4.76 23.22 -10.50
CA GLY A 229 -5.35 23.76 -11.72
C GLY A 229 -5.23 22.81 -12.92
N ALA A 230 -4.09 22.13 -13.07
CA ALA A 230 -3.91 21.09 -14.09
C ALA A 230 -4.86 19.90 -13.87
N ILE A 231 -4.96 19.40 -12.63
CA ILE A 231 -5.91 18.35 -12.27
C ILE A 231 -7.36 18.78 -12.54
N GLU A 232 -7.73 20.01 -12.17
CA GLU A 232 -9.09 20.53 -12.38
C GLU A 232 -9.44 20.62 -13.87
N ARG A 233 -8.49 21.08 -14.68
CA ARG A 233 -8.62 21.22 -16.13
C ARG A 233 -8.76 19.86 -16.82
N ASP A 234 -7.85 18.93 -16.54
CA ASP A 234 -7.66 17.74 -17.38
C ASP A 234 -8.32 16.47 -16.80
N VAL A 235 -8.46 16.41 -15.48
CA VAL A 235 -8.96 15.22 -14.76
C VAL A 235 -10.37 15.47 -14.21
N LEU A 236 -10.54 16.49 -13.36
CA LEU A 236 -11.82 16.75 -12.69
C LEU A 236 -12.87 17.42 -13.59
N SER A 237 -12.50 17.85 -14.80
CA SER A 237 -13.47 18.22 -15.84
C SER A 237 -14.41 17.06 -16.20
N LYS A 238 -14.01 15.81 -15.90
CA LYS A 238 -14.81 14.58 -16.04
C LYS A 238 -15.47 14.11 -14.75
N TYR A 239 -15.39 14.88 -13.66
CA TYR A 239 -15.94 14.49 -12.36
C TYR A 239 -17.42 14.07 -12.46
N GLY A 240 -17.75 12.94 -11.85
CA GLY A 240 -19.09 12.36 -11.87
C GLY A 240 -19.41 11.53 -13.12
N GLN A 241 -18.54 11.51 -14.14
CA GLN A 241 -18.70 10.67 -15.32
C GLN A 241 -18.12 9.28 -15.09
N TYR A 242 -18.88 8.25 -15.43
CA TYR A 242 -18.44 6.87 -15.33
C TYR A 242 -18.35 6.25 -16.71
N VAL A 243 -17.37 5.38 -16.88
CA VAL A 243 -17.16 4.57 -18.09
C VAL A 243 -17.15 3.09 -17.70
N GLU A 244 -17.09 2.22 -18.70
CA GLU A 244 -17.02 0.77 -18.52
C GLU A 244 -15.59 0.30 -18.81
N ALA A 245 -15.08 -0.66 -18.04
CA ALA A 245 -13.85 -1.42 -18.29
C ALA A 245 -14.15 -2.89 -17.99
N ASP A 246 -14.15 -3.75 -19.02
CA ASP A 246 -14.54 -5.16 -18.95
C ASP A 246 -15.81 -5.41 -18.12
N GLY A 247 -16.88 -4.67 -18.43
CA GLY A 247 -18.17 -4.80 -17.77
C GLY A 247 -18.23 -4.22 -16.34
N LYS A 248 -17.14 -3.60 -15.87
CA LYS A 248 -17.09 -2.87 -14.59
C LYS A 248 -17.27 -1.39 -14.83
N ARG A 249 -18.10 -0.77 -14.00
CA ARG A 249 -18.31 0.67 -14.01
C ARG A 249 -17.21 1.34 -13.19
N VAL A 250 -16.39 2.16 -13.84
CA VAL A 250 -15.21 2.83 -13.25
C VAL A 250 -15.31 4.36 -13.41
N PRO A 251 -14.72 5.16 -12.51
CA PRO A 251 -14.69 6.62 -12.62
C PRO A 251 -13.80 7.07 -13.79
N ALA A 252 -14.22 8.11 -14.51
CA ALA A 252 -13.46 8.68 -15.64
C ALA A 252 -12.57 9.87 -15.24
N TRP A 253 -12.40 10.14 -13.93
CA TRP A 253 -11.70 11.32 -13.39
C TRP A 253 -10.54 10.94 -12.46
N LEU A 254 -9.79 9.89 -12.81
CA LEU A 254 -8.55 9.54 -12.13
C LEU A 254 -7.36 10.10 -12.92
N ILE A 255 -6.32 10.54 -12.21
CA ILE A 255 -5.04 10.93 -12.82
C ILE A 255 -4.48 9.70 -13.53
N VAL A 256 -4.19 9.79 -14.83
CA VAL A 256 -3.76 8.67 -15.71
C VAL A 256 -4.62 7.41 -15.61
N ASP A 257 -5.93 7.56 -15.37
CA ASP A 257 -6.85 6.45 -15.09
C ASP A 257 -6.44 5.59 -13.86
N GLY A 258 -5.48 6.07 -13.06
CA GLY A 258 -4.88 5.39 -11.92
C GLY A 258 -5.39 5.92 -10.58
N ALA A 259 -6.02 5.07 -9.79
CA ALA A 259 -6.37 5.37 -8.41
C ALA A 259 -5.14 5.40 -7.49
N ASP A 260 -4.09 4.69 -7.85
CA ASP A 260 -2.76 4.76 -7.25
C ASP A 260 -2.13 6.15 -7.37
N ALA A 261 -1.97 6.69 -8.59
CA ALA A 261 -1.51 8.06 -8.80
C ALA A 261 -2.45 9.05 -8.10
N THR A 262 -3.76 8.88 -8.27
CA THR A 262 -4.75 9.76 -7.66
C THR A 262 -4.68 9.78 -6.13
N ALA A 263 -4.34 8.65 -5.49
CA ALA A 263 -4.21 8.55 -4.04
C ALA A 263 -3.08 9.44 -3.49
N GLU A 264 -1.94 9.51 -4.18
CA GLU A 264 -0.83 10.39 -3.78
C GLU A 264 -1.24 11.87 -3.85
N ALA A 265 -1.97 12.27 -4.89
CA ALA A 265 -2.53 13.62 -4.98
C ALA A 265 -3.52 13.91 -3.83
N VAL A 266 -4.36 12.94 -3.45
CA VAL A 266 -5.27 13.07 -2.31
C VAL A 266 -4.50 13.28 -1.00
N LEU A 267 -3.38 12.58 -0.78
CA LEU A 267 -2.53 12.79 0.41
C LEU A 267 -2.01 14.23 0.48
N GLY A 268 -1.49 14.77 -0.63
CA GLY A 268 -1.04 16.17 -0.69
C GLY A 268 -2.15 17.19 -0.45
N LEU A 269 -3.27 17.05 -1.16
CA LEU A 269 -4.39 18.00 -1.05
C LEU A 269 -5.00 17.95 0.35
N THR A 270 -5.11 16.78 0.98
CA THR A 270 -5.64 16.67 2.35
C THR A 270 -4.67 17.25 3.39
N ALA A 271 -3.36 17.14 3.20
CA ALA A 271 -2.37 17.83 4.02
C ALA A 271 -2.55 19.37 3.93
N ALA A 272 -2.74 19.90 2.72
CA ALA A 272 -2.97 21.32 2.51
C ALA A 272 -4.30 21.81 3.12
N VAL A 273 -5.39 21.05 2.97
CA VAL A 273 -6.68 21.36 3.60
C VAL A 273 -6.56 21.39 5.12
N ARG A 274 -5.86 20.41 5.73
CA ARG A 274 -5.62 20.37 7.18
C ARG A 274 -4.84 21.58 7.67
N ALA A 275 -3.91 22.11 6.85
CA ALA A 275 -3.14 23.31 7.13
C ALA A 275 -3.89 24.63 6.86
N GLY A 276 -5.11 24.58 6.34
CA GLY A 276 -5.97 25.75 6.13
C GLY A 276 -6.14 26.19 4.67
N ASP A 277 -5.65 25.43 3.69
CA ASP A 277 -5.96 25.69 2.28
C ASP A 277 -7.34 25.13 1.88
N ASP A 278 -8.39 25.90 2.20
CA ASP A 278 -9.77 25.56 1.85
C ASP A 278 -9.96 25.35 0.35
N SER A 279 -9.14 25.99 -0.50
CA SER A 279 -9.27 25.91 -1.96
C SER A 279 -8.97 24.50 -2.52
N SER A 280 -8.22 23.68 -1.78
CA SER A 280 -7.92 22.29 -2.14
C SER A 280 -9.02 21.28 -1.75
N THR A 281 -10.00 21.68 -0.92
CA THR A 281 -11.04 20.80 -0.37
C THR A 281 -11.86 20.09 -1.44
N THR A 282 -12.26 20.83 -2.48
CA THR A 282 -13.12 20.27 -3.54
C THR A 282 -12.38 19.21 -4.35
N ALA A 283 -11.15 19.50 -4.78
CA ALA A 283 -10.33 18.55 -5.51
C ALA A 283 -10.02 17.30 -4.66
N ALA A 284 -9.63 17.48 -3.39
CA ALA A 284 -9.36 16.39 -2.46
C ALA A 284 -10.56 15.43 -2.35
N ARG A 285 -11.76 15.99 -2.13
CA ARG A 285 -13.00 15.21 -2.01
C ARG A 285 -13.34 14.47 -3.30
N GLN A 286 -13.30 15.16 -4.45
CA GLN A 286 -13.69 14.57 -5.73
C GLN A 286 -12.74 13.44 -6.16
N LEU A 287 -11.44 13.62 -5.96
CA LEU A 287 -10.44 12.57 -6.21
C LEU A 287 -10.61 11.40 -5.24
N ALA A 288 -10.82 11.65 -3.94
CA ALA A 288 -11.07 10.60 -2.96
C ALA A 288 -12.33 9.78 -3.27
N GLU A 289 -13.40 10.43 -3.75
CA GLU A 289 -14.60 9.75 -4.26
C GLU A 289 -14.29 8.85 -5.48
N GLY A 290 -13.39 9.29 -6.36
CA GLY A 290 -12.90 8.48 -7.49
C GLY A 290 -12.10 7.26 -7.02
N VAL A 291 -11.14 7.45 -6.11
CA VAL A 291 -10.36 6.35 -5.53
C VAL A 291 -11.27 5.35 -4.82
N ALA A 292 -12.25 5.81 -4.04
CA ALA A 292 -13.21 4.96 -3.36
C ALA A 292 -14.05 4.13 -4.34
N ALA A 293 -14.37 4.68 -5.52
CA ALA A 293 -15.14 3.98 -6.56
C ALA A 293 -14.36 2.83 -7.22
N MET A 294 -13.05 2.73 -7.02
CA MET A 294 -12.21 1.62 -7.49
C MET A 294 -12.18 0.42 -6.54
N ALA A 295 -12.87 0.50 -5.40
CA ALA A 295 -13.08 -0.63 -4.51
C ALA A 295 -13.91 -1.74 -5.19
N SER A 296 -13.43 -2.98 -5.15
CA SER A 296 -14.07 -4.07 -5.87
C SER A 296 -14.01 -5.40 -5.12
N GLY A 297 -14.90 -6.31 -5.52
CA GLY A 297 -14.96 -7.68 -4.99
C GLY A 297 -15.55 -7.75 -3.59
N SER A 298 -15.24 -8.84 -2.90
CA SER A 298 -15.66 -9.13 -1.52
C SER A 298 -14.68 -10.11 -0.90
N SER A 299 -14.74 -10.42 0.39
CA SER A 299 -13.88 -11.45 1.01
C SER A 299 -13.84 -12.81 0.27
N ARG A 300 -14.86 -13.11 -0.56
CA ARG A 300 -14.95 -14.32 -1.39
C ARG A 300 -14.58 -14.13 -2.87
N GLU A 301 -14.77 -12.95 -3.42
CA GLU A 301 -14.68 -12.72 -4.87
C GLU A 301 -13.54 -11.76 -5.17
N TRP A 302 -12.74 -12.09 -6.18
CA TRP A 302 -11.68 -11.21 -6.69
C TRP A 302 -12.19 -9.76 -6.85
N PRO A 303 -11.41 -8.74 -6.46
CA PRO A 303 -10.07 -8.75 -5.85
C PRO A 303 -10.08 -8.74 -4.31
N TYR A 304 -10.99 -9.49 -3.68
CA TYR A 304 -10.99 -9.72 -2.24
C TYR A 304 -11.23 -8.48 -1.35
N GLY A 305 -11.87 -7.45 -1.92
CA GLY A 305 -12.12 -6.17 -1.24
C GLY A 305 -11.06 -5.11 -1.50
N ALA A 306 -10.07 -5.37 -2.36
CA ALA A 306 -9.05 -4.41 -2.73
C ALA A 306 -9.65 -3.14 -3.35
N VAL A 307 -8.96 -2.03 -3.13
CA VAL A 307 -9.07 -0.87 -4.03
C VAL A 307 -8.12 -1.10 -5.19
N LEU A 308 -8.64 -1.21 -6.41
CA LEU A 308 -7.82 -1.51 -7.58
C LEU A 308 -7.06 -0.27 -8.06
N PRO A 309 -5.81 -0.42 -8.51
CA PRO A 309 -4.97 0.72 -8.88
C PRO A 309 -5.36 1.33 -10.23
N TRP A 310 -5.88 0.57 -11.20
CA TRP A 310 -6.05 1.05 -12.57
C TRP A 310 -7.47 0.86 -13.11
N ALA A 311 -8.09 1.93 -13.60
CA ALA A 311 -9.45 1.90 -14.13
C ALA A 311 -9.59 1.14 -15.44
N GLN A 312 -8.51 1.00 -16.22
CA GLN A 312 -8.56 0.24 -17.49
C GLN A 312 -8.37 -1.27 -17.31
N SER A 313 -8.21 -1.78 -16.08
CA SER A 313 -8.19 -3.23 -15.84
C SER A 313 -8.80 -3.61 -14.49
N PRO A 314 -10.00 -4.23 -14.48
CA PRO A 314 -10.53 -4.83 -13.26
C PRO A 314 -9.87 -6.16 -12.87
N ALA A 315 -8.96 -6.66 -13.71
CA ALA A 315 -8.24 -7.91 -13.50
C ALA A 315 -6.90 -7.71 -12.78
N MET A 316 -6.44 -6.47 -12.61
CA MET A 316 -5.08 -6.17 -12.18
C MET A 316 -5.04 -5.50 -10.81
N TRP A 317 -4.16 -6.00 -9.96
CA TRP A 317 -3.65 -5.30 -8.79
C TRP A 317 -2.12 -5.34 -8.79
N HIS A 318 -1.46 -4.26 -8.37
CA HIS A 318 -0.02 -4.21 -8.14
C HIS A 318 0.31 -3.46 -6.85
N ALA A 319 1.52 -3.65 -6.31
CA ALA A 319 1.88 -3.13 -4.99
C ALA A 319 2.50 -1.72 -5.02
N TRP A 320 3.27 -1.36 -6.04
CA TRP A 320 3.86 -0.04 -6.17
C TRP A 320 2.78 1.05 -6.26
N GLY A 321 2.97 2.18 -5.57
CA GLY A 321 2.00 3.29 -5.57
C GLY A 321 0.67 2.99 -4.88
N SER A 322 0.50 1.80 -4.29
CA SER A 322 -0.79 1.39 -3.75
C SER A 322 -1.08 1.99 -2.36
N GLN A 323 -1.13 3.31 -2.28
CA GLN A 323 -1.52 4.05 -1.07
C GLN A 323 -3.00 4.46 -1.07
N MET A 324 -3.83 3.89 -1.96
CA MET A 324 -5.28 4.15 -2.00
C MET A 324 -5.96 4.01 -0.63
N PRO A 325 -5.71 2.95 0.18
CA PRO A 325 -6.32 2.87 1.50
C PRO A 325 -5.83 3.96 2.46
N ALA A 326 -4.54 4.35 2.39
CA ALA A 326 -4.00 5.46 3.19
C ALA A 326 -4.69 6.78 2.84
N ALA A 327 -4.78 7.10 1.55
CA ALA A 327 -5.41 8.32 1.05
C ALA A 327 -6.89 8.41 1.46
N LEU A 328 -7.62 7.29 1.37
CA LEU A 328 -9.01 7.20 1.80
C LEU A 328 -9.18 7.37 3.31
N ALA A 329 -8.31 6.76 4.12
CA ALA A 329 -8.32 6.90 5.57
C ALA A 329 -8.04 8.35 6.02
N VAL A 330 -7.04 9.01 5.40
CA VAL A 330 -6.71 10.40 5.69
C VAL A 330 -7.82 11.34 5.21
N ALA A 331 -8.34 11.14 4.00
CA ALA A 331 -9.44 11.95 3.47
C ALA A 331 -10.72 11.80 4.32
N ALA A 332 -11.02 10.61 4.83
CA ALA A 332 -12.16 10.39 5.70
C ALA A 332 -12.11 11.23 6.98
N ASP A 333 -10.92 11.35 7.58
CA ASP A 333 -10.67 12.17 8.76
C ASP A 333 -10.73 13.68 8.43
N VAL A 334 -9.92 14.12 7.46
CA VAL A 334 -9.77 15.54 7.13
C VAL A 334 -11.07 16.16 6.60
N LEU A 335 -11.85 15.41 5.83
CA LEU A 335 -13.08 15.89 5.21
C LEU A 335 -14.34 15.62 6.05
N ASP A 336 -14.21 15.04 7.25
CA ASP A 336 -15.32 14.58 8.10
C ASP A 336 -16.32 13.68 7.34
N GLN A 337 -15.78 12.72 6.58
CA GLN A 337 -16.53 11.80 5.72
C GLN A 337 -16.15 10.35 6.02
N PRO A 338 -16.64 9.76 7.13
CA PRO A 338 -16.25 8.40 7.56
C PRO A 338 -16.53 7.31 6.52
N ALA A 339 -17.50 7.53 5.63
CA ALA A 339 -17.81 6.60 4.54
C ALA A 339 -16.63 6.38 3.57
N LEU A 340 -15.71 7.34 3.45
CA LEU A 340 -14.50 7.19 2.63
C LEU A 340 -13.53 6.14 3.18
N ALA A 341 -13.57 5.84 4.48
CA ALA A 341 -12.70 4.83 5.09
C ALA A 341 -13.20 3.39 4.85
N GLU A 342 -14.47 3.18 4.50
CA GLU A 342 -15.05 1.83 4.36
C GLU A 342 -14.33 0.97 3.31
N PRO A 343 -13.99 1.47 2.09
CA PRO A 343 -13.17 0.70 1.16
C PRO A 343 -11.77 0.37 1.68
N ALA A 344 -11.13 1.30 2.40
CA ALA A 344 -9.81 1.07 2.98
C ALA A 344 -9.85 -0.04 4.05
N ILE A 345 -10.91 -0.07 4.87
CA ILE A 345 -11.16 -1.14 5.85
C ILE A 345 -11.39 -2.48 5.14
N ALA A 346 -12.17 -2.51 4.06
CA ALA A 346 -12.40 -3.72 3.29
C ALA A 346 -11.11 -4.26 2.64
N ASP A 347 -10.27 -3.38 2.10
CA ASP A 347 -8.95 -3.72 1.56
C ASP A 347 -8.06 -4.32 2.66
N ALA A 348 -7.92 -3.63 3.79
CA ALA A 348 -7.04 -4.06 4.87
C ALA A 348 -7.47 -5.40 5.50
N THR A 349 -8.77 -5.59 5.74
CA THR A 349 -9.28 -6.79 6.42
C THR A 349 -9.47 -7.99 5.48
N GLY A 350 -9.77 -7.75 4.20
CA GLY A 350 -10.03 -8.78 3.20
C GLY A 350 -8.81 -9.07 2.31
N PHE A 351 -8.35 -8.06 1.57
CA PHE A 351 -7.30 -8.21 0.57
C PHE A 351 -5.92 -8.30 1.22
N THR A 352 -5.53 -7.34 2.06
CA THR A 352 -4.20 -7.29 2.68
C THR A 352 -3.92 -8.54 3.54
N THR A 353 -4.91 -9.06 4.27
CA THR A 353 -4.76 -10.34 5.00
C THR A 353 -4.65 -11.55 4.07
N THR A 354 -5.34 -11.54 2.92
CA THR A 354 -5.18 -12.58 1.87
C THR A 354 -3.77 -12.51 1.27
N LEU A 355 -3.29 -11.30 0.96
CA LEU A 355 -1.96 -11.03 0.41
C LEU A 355 -0.85 -11.50 1.36
N LEU A 356 -0.92 -11.10 2.64
CA LEU A 356 0.02 -11.52 3.70
C LEU A 356 0.12 -13.03 3.87
N THR A 357 -1.01 -13.74 3.80
CA THR A 357 -1.05 -15.20 3.97
C THR A 357 -0.70 -15.98 2.70
N ALA A 358 -0.70 -15.34 1.53
CA ALA A 358 -0.32 -15.95 0.26
C ALA A 358 1.20 -15.83 -0.01
N GLY A 359 1.66 -14.61 -0.30
CA GLY A 359 3.05 -14.31 -0.70
C GLY A 359 3.71 -13.24 0.18
N GLY A 360 2.92 -12.40 0.86
CA GLY A 360 3.39 -11.13 1.39
C GLY A 360 3.21 -10.05 0.33
N PRO A 361 4.04 -8.98 0.31
CA PRO A 361 3.89 -7.87 -0.62
C PRO A 361 4.35 -8.22 -2.05
N ASP A 362 3.68 -9.18 -2.68
CA ASP A 362 3.86 -9.53 -4.09
C ASP A 362 3.65 -8.29 -4.97
N ASN A 363 4.45 -8.11 -6.01
CA ASN A 363 4.43 -6.91 -6.82
C ASN A 363 3.19 -6.81 -7.72
N GLY A 364 2.64 -7.94 -8.17
CA GLY A 364 1.49 -7.92 -9.08
C GLY A 364 0.67 -9.21 -9.12
N TRP A 365 -0.65 -9.04 -9.04
CA TRP A 365 -1.65 -10.09 -9.29
C TRP A 365 -2.52 -9.68 -10.48
N TYR A 366 -2.43 -10.44 -11.58
CA TYR A 366 -2.90 -10.03 -12.91
C TYR A 366 -3.89 -10.98 -13.62
N PRO A 367 -4.97 -11.50 -13.04
CA PRO A 367 -5.40 -11.64 -11.64
C PRO A 367 -4.76 -12.86 -10.95
N SER A 368 -4.04 -13.68 -11.73
CA SER A 368 -3.17 -14.74 -11.23
C SER A 368 -1.95 -14.10 -10.56
N PRO A 369 -1.38 -14.69 -9.48
CA PRO A 369 -0.23 -14.13 -8.78
C PRO A 369 1.07 -14.41 -9.57
N THR A 370 1.19 -13.79 -10.76
CA THR A 370 2.25 -14.03 -11.74
C THR A 370 3.51 -13.22 -11.46
N ASP A 371 3.37 -12.06 -10.81
CA ASP A 371 4.51 -11.27 -10.37
C ASP A 371 4.66 -11.31 -8.84
N ARG A 372 5.53 -12.23 -8.41
CA ARG A 372 5.87 -12.46 -7.01
C ARG A 372 7.21 -11.83 -6.61
N VAL A 373 7.77 -10.96 -7.46
CA VAL A 373 8.83 -10.05 -7.03
C VAL A 373 8.26 -9.22 -5.87
N GLN A 374 9.09 -8.84 -4.90
CA GLN A 374 8.67 -8.01 -3.77
C GLN A 374 9.62 -6.83 -3.68
N ILE A 375 9.09 -5.61 -3.79
CA ILE A 375 9.90 -4.38 -3.76
C ILE A 375 9.58 -3.56 -2.51
N ALA A 376 10.56 -2.78 -2.05
CA ALA A 376 10.42 -1.95 -0.86
C ALA A 376 9.21 -0.99 -0.94
N TYR A 377 8.95 -0.42 -2.12
CA TYR A 377 7.78 0.44 -2.36
C TYR A 377 6.45 -0.29 -2.12
N GLY A 378 6.30 -1.50 -2.66
CA GLY A 378 5.11 -2.31 -2.47
C GLY A 378 4.89 -2.70 -1.01
N ALA A 379 5.97 -3.02 -0.29
CA ALA A 379 5.91 -3.31 1.13
C ALA A 379 5.52 -2.08 1.97
N ASP A 380 6.15 -0.93 1.72
CA ASP A 380 5.87 0.34 2.41
C ASP A 380 4.43 0.82 2.18
N SER A 381 3.94 0.80 0.93
CA SER A 381 2.59 1.27 0.60
C SER A 381 1.49 0.58 1.45
N ARG A 382 1.70 -0.71 1.75
CA ARG A 382 0.82 -1.48 2.65
C ARG A 382 1.01 -1.09 4.12
N VAL A 383 2.25 -0.84 4.59
CA VAL A 383 2.50 -0.31 5.94
C VAL A 383 1.81 1.03 6.14
N GLN A 384 2.03 2.00 5.24
CA GLN A 384 1.45 3.34 5.31
C GLN A 384 -0.09 3.29 5.36
N SER A 385 -0.69 2.42 4.55
CA SER A 385 -2.14 2.16 4.54
C SER A 385 -2.67 1.65 5.89
N LEU A 386 -1.98 0.70 6.50
CA LEU A 386 -2.38 0.12 7.79
C LEU A 386 -2.15 1.08 8.95
N VAL A 387 -1.08 1.87 8.92
CA VAL A 387 -0.82 2.92 9.92
C VAL A 387 -1.88 4.02 9.84
N ALA A 388 -2.16 4.53 8.64
CA ALA A 388 -3.21 5.54 8.45
C ALA A 388 -4.59 5.06 8.94
N LEU A 389 -4.94 3.80 8.68
CA LEU A 389 -6.17 3.21 9.23
C LEU A 389 -6.14 3.06 10.75
N ALA A 390 -5.00 2.70 11.33
CA ALA A 390 -4.85 2.63 12.78
C ALA A 390 -5.08 4.00 13.43
N ASP A 391 -4.55 5.06 12.83
CA ASP A 391 -4.70 6.44 13.30
C ASP A 391 -6.13 6.95 13.14
N THR A 392 -6.72 6.80 11.96
CA THR A 392 -8.09 7.28 11.67
C THR A 392 -9.15 6.52 12.48
N THR A 393 -9.01 5.20 12.64
CA THR A 393 -10.05 4.37 13.27
C THR A 393 -9.82 4.11 14.75
N GLY A 394 -8.58 4.29 15.24
CA GLY A 394 -8.15 3.84 16.56
C GLY A 394 -8.15 2.32 16.73
N SER A 395 -8.39 1.54 15.66
CA SER A 395 -8.47 0.08 15.76
C SER A 395 -7.09 -0.56 15.82
N ARG A 396 -6.87 -1.34 16.87
CA ARG A 396 -5.68 -2.17 17.02
C ARG A 396 -5.52 -3.21 15.90
N ALA A 397 -6.60 -3.57 15.22
CA ALA A 397 -6.56 -4.51 14.10
C ALA A 397 -5.53 -4.09 13.04
N PHE A 398 -5.54 -2.79 12.69
CA PHE A 398 -4.64 -2.25 11.66
C PHE A 398 -3.22 -2.04 12.19
N ALA A 399 -3.06 -1.66 13.46
CA ALA A 399 -1.73 -1.60 14.09
C ALA A 399 -1.06 -2.98 14.19
N ASP A 400 -1.83 -4.03 14.52
CA ASP A 400 -1.32 -5.41 14.59
C ASP A 400 -0.91 -5.90 13.18
N LEU A 401 -1.72 -5.61 12.15
CA LEU A 401 -1.38 -5.91 10.75
C LEU A 401 -0.19 -5.09 10.25
N ALA A 402 -0.08 -3.81 10.62
CA ALA A 402 1.02 -2.93 10.21
C ALA A 402 2.37 -3.49 10.67
N GLY A 403 2.47 -3.98 11.91
CA GLY A 403 3.71 -4.56 12.40
C GLY A 403 4.03 -5.92 11.77
N ILE A 404 3.02 -6.71 11.37
CA ILE A 404 3.22 -7.94 10.59
C ILE A 404 3.72 -7.62 9.18
N GLN A 405 3.16 -6.59 8.54
CA GLN A 405 3.57 -6.15 7.21
C GLN A 405 4.98 -5.54 7.23
N ALA A 406 5.28 -4.68 8.20
CA ALA A 406 6.58 -4.02 8.34
C ALA A 406 7.72 -5.00 8.71
N ALA A 407 7.39 -6.16 9.31
CA ALA A 407 8.37 -7.21 9.59
C ALA A 407 9.09 -7.71 8.32
N TRP A 408 8.52 -7.49 7.12
CA TRP A 408 9.18 -7.76 5.85
C TRP A 408 10.56 -7.07 5.75
N PHE A 409 10.68 -5.83 6.22
CA PHE A 409 11.93 -5.06 6.20
C PHE A 409 13.01 -5.65 7.12
N PHE A 410 12.61 -6.40 8.14
CA PHE A 410 13.51 -6.97 9.16
C PHE A 410 13.76 -8.48 8.99
N GLY A 411 13.33 -9.05 7.86
CA GLY A 411 13.64 -10.44 7.49
C GLY A 411 12.45 -11.39 7.47
N ALA A 412 11.25 -10.96 7.88
CA ALA A 412 10.03 -11.78 7.76
C ALA A 412 9.49 -11.80 6.32
N ASN A 413 10.35 -12.18 5.39
CA ASN A 413 10.09 -12.31 3.96
C ASN A 413 10.55 -13.69 3.46
N HIS A 414 10.27 -13.99 2.20
CA HIS A 414 10.53 -15.33 1.65
C HIS A 414 12.03 -15.63 1.46
N ALA A 415 12.91 -14.63 1.54
CA ALA A 415 14.36 -14.79 1.55
C ALA A 415 14.94 -14.95 2.97
N GLY A 416 14.17 -14.64 4.02
CA GLY A 416 14.67 -14.60 5.40
C GLY A 416 15.77 -13.55 5.62
N ALA A 417 15.80 -12.49 4.80
CA ALA A 417 16.89 -11.51 4.75
C ALA A 417 16.40 -10.12 5.15
N PRO A 418 17.11 -9.38 6.03
CA PRO A 418 16.77 -7.99 6.30
C PRO A 418 16.89 -7.17 5.02
N MET A 419 15.85 -6.39 4.72
CA MET A 419 15.79 -5.51 3.55
C MET A 419 16.10 -4.06 3.91
N TYR A 420 15.99 -3.70 5.19
CA TYR A 420 16.39 -2.40 5.74
C TYR A 420 17.45 -2.58 6.82
N ASP A 421 18.48 -1.73 6.80
CA ASP A 421 19.48 -1.63 7.86
C ASP A 421 19.34 -0.31 8.64
N PRO A 422 18.81 -0.32 9.88
CA PRO A 422 18.70 0.87 10.71
C PRO A 422 20.04 1.53 11.04
N ALA A 423 21.16 0.81 10.93
CA ALA A 423 22.48 1.36 11.23
C ALA A 423 23.04 2.25 10.11
N THR A 424 22.52 2.13 8.88
CA THR A 424 23.04 2.83 7.70
C THR A 424 21.97 3.53 6.86
N GLY A 425 20.69 3.19 7.05
CA GLY A 425 19.60 3.68 6.20
C GLY A 425 19.49 2.95 4.86
N VAL A 426 20.39 2.00 4.56
CA VAL A 426 20.37 1.22 3.31
C VAL A 426 19.09 0.40 3.25
N THR A 427 18.40 0.47 2.12
CA THR A 427 17.24 -0.37 1.81
C THR A 427 17.44 -1.06 0.48
N PHE A 428 17.40 -2.39 0.46
CA PHE A 428 17.55 -3.15 -0.78
C PHE A 428 16.29 -3.05 -1.66
N ASP A 429 16.50 -2.98 -2.97
CA ASP A 429 15.45 -2.78 -3.98
C ASP A 429 14.30 -3.78 -3.86
N GLY A 430 14.64 -5.06 -3.63
CA GLY A 430 13.62 -6.08 -3.50
C GLY A 430 14.13 -7.50 -3.54
N LEU A 431 13.19 -8.42 -3.69
CA LEU A 431 13.37 -9.86 -3.72
C LEU A 431 12.80 -10.41 -5.02
N GLN A 432 13.60 -11.23 -5.71
CA GLN A 432 13.15 -12.03 -6.84
C GLN A 432 12.28 -13.19 -6.35
N THR A 433 11.44 -13.74 -7.24
CA THR A 433 10.53 -14.85 -6.91
C THR A 433 11.22 -16.08 -6.29
N ASP A 434 12.50 -16.31 -6.60
CA ASP A 434 13.29 -17.42 -6.06
C ASP A 434 13.96 -17.14 -4.70
N GLY A 435 13.73 -15.95 -4.13
CA GLY A 435 14.35 -15.50 -2.89
C GLY A 435 15.69 -14.78 -3.07
N THR A 436 16.17 -14.57 -4.30
CA THR A 436 17.37 -13.78 -4.55
C THR A 436 17.13 -12.31 -4.19
N VAL A 437 17.96 -11.77 -3.30
CA VAL A 437 17.91 -10.35 -2.91
C VAL A 437 18.57 -9.50 -4.00
N ASN A 438 17.81 -8.55 -4.58
CA ASN A 438 18.41 -7.45 -5.33
C ASN A 438 19.01 -6.46 -4.33
N ARG A 439 20.34 -6.42 -4.25
CA ARG A 439 21.08 -5.63 -3.26
C ARG A 439 21.33 -4.18 -3.68
N ASN A 440 20.91 -3.77 -4.87
CA ASN A 440 20.90 -2.36 -5.23
C ASN A 440 20.03 -1.57 -4.25
N SER A 441 20.31 -0.28 -4.10
CA SER A 441 19.68 0.56 -3.08
C SER A 441 19.52 1.99 -3.59
N GLY A 442 18.77 2.14 -4.69
CA GLY A 442 18.48 3.44 -5.29
C GLY A 442 17.58 4.32 -4.44
N ALA A 443 17.19 5.48 -4.98
CA ALA A 443 16.34 6.44 -4.26
C ALA A 443 15.00 5.82 -3.86
N GLU A 444 14.29 5.16 -4.78
CA GLU A 444 12.98 4.57 -4.50
C GLU A 444 13.00 3.64 -3.28
N SER A 445 13.88 2.64 -3.28
CA SER A 445 13.92 1.65 -2.19
C SER A 445 14.33 2.28 -0.87
N THR A 446 15.35 3.15 -0.90
CA THR A 446 15.82 3.91 0.26
C THR A 446 14.71 4.76 0.86
N ILE A 447 14.00 5.53 0.03
CA ILE A 447 12.91 6.39 0.46
C ILE A 447 11.79 5.58 1.11
N HIS A 448 11.37 4.46 0.51
CA HIS A 448 10.29 3.65 1.06
C HIS A 448 10.67 2.88 2.32
N GLY A 449 11.94 2.47 2.46
CA GLY A 449 12.47 1.98 3.75
C GLY A 449 12.41 3.06 4.83
N LEU A 450 12.78 4.31 4.50
CA LEU A 450 12.76 5.44 5.44
C LEU A 450 11.35 5.91 5.79
N LEU A 451 10.41 5.91 4.84
CA LEU A 451 8.99 6.20 5.11
C LEU A 451 8.41 5.17 6.09
N THR A 452 8.74 3.90 5.94
CA THR A 452 8.38 2.87 6.92
C THR A 452 9.09 3.10 8.26
N ALA A 453 10.40 3.36 8.28
CA ALA A 453 11.14 3.63 9.52
C ALA A 453 10.56 4.82 10.30
N LEU A 454 10.23 5.93 9.63
CA LEU A 454 9.58 7.10 10.22
C LEU A 454 8.18 6.78 10.76
N ALA A 455 7.41 5.95 10.06
CA ALA A 455 6.11 5.50 10.54
C ALA A 455 6.26 4.63 11.80
N LEU A 456 7.29 3.77 11.86
CA LEU A 456 7.57 2.94 13.02
C LEU A 456 8.06 3.76 14.23
N ASP A 457 8.94 4.74 14.01
CA ASP A 457 9.43 5.62 15.08
C ASP A 457 8.30 6.44 15.72
N ALA A 458 7.33 6.90 14.90
CA ALA A 458 6.10 7.52 15.40
C ALA A 458 5.16 6.54 16.13
N HIS A 459 5.30 5.23 15.91
CA HIS A 459 4.44 4.18 16.45
C HIS A 459 5.22 3.07 17.17
N PRO A 460 5.75 3.32 18.39
CA PRO A 460 6.65 2.38 19.07
C PRO A 460 6.09 0.96 19.29
N ALA A 461 4.77 0.82 19.45
CA ALA A 461 4.14 -0.50 19.59
C ALA A 461 4.15 -1.31 18.27
N ILE A 462 4.04 -0.63 17.13
CA ILE A 462 4.16 -1.23 15.79
C ILE A 462 5.63 -1.57 15.53
N ALA A 463 6.56 -0.65 15.85
CA ALA A 463 8.00 -0.86 15.74
C ALA A 463 8.49 -2.08 16.54
N ALA A 464 8.09 -2.17 17.81
CA ALA A 464 8.46 -3.29 18.68
C ALA A 464 7.99 -4.64 18.14
N ARG A 465 6.82 -4.67 17.47
CA ARG A 465 6.35 -5.89 16.80
C ARG A 465 7.19 -6.17 15.55
N ALA A 466 7.32 -5.20 14.65
CA ALA A 466 7.96 -5.39 13.36
C ALA A 466 9.41 -5.87 13.50
N THR A 467 10.18 -5.22 14.37
CA THR A 467 11.60 -5.52 14.60
C THR A 467 11.83 -6.84 15.34
N ALA A 468 10.85 -7.33 16.08
CA ALA A 468 10.94 -8.61 16.78
C ALA A 468 10.64 -9.81 15.88
N LEU A 469 10.03 -9.62 14.71
CA LEU A 469 9.63 -10.68 13.80
C LEU A 469 10.57 -10.70 12.59
N THR A 470 11.38 -11.74 12.47
CA THR A 470 12.51 -11.75 11.51
C THR A 470 12.47 -12.93 10.55
N SER A 471 11.43 -13.78 10.62
CA SER A 471 11.32 -14.96 9.77
C SER A 471 9.88 -15.41 9.60
N VAL A 472 9.57 -15.97 8.42
CA VAL A 472 8.32 -16.69 8.16
C VAL A 472 8.54 -18.16 8.50
N THR A 473 7.85 -18.69 9.50
CA THR A 473 8.03 -20.09 9.95
C THR A 473 6.93 -21.02 9.47
N ASP A 474 5.75 -20.48 9.16
CA ASP A 474 4.64 -21.23 8.59
C ASP A 474 3.73 -20.30 7.78
N ARG A 475 3.20 -20.81 6.68
CA ARG A 475 2.30 -20.07 5.80
C ARG A 475 1.36 -21.02 5.06
N VAL A 476 0.07 -20.74 5.18
CA VAL A 476 -1.00 -21.45 4.47
C VAL A 476 -1.96 -20.41 3.92
N GLY A 477 -2.03 -20.23 2.60
CA GLY A 477 -2.88 -19.21 2.01
C GLY A 477 -3.28 -19.53 0.58
N LEU A 478 -3.53 -18.48 -0.19
CA LEU A 478 -3.86 -18.59 -1.61
C LEU A 478 -2.73 -19.27 -2.37
N THR A 479 -3.06 -20.30 -3.15
CA THR A 479 -2.15 -20.93 -4.11
C THR A 479 -2.74 -20.88 -5.51
N PHE A 480 -1.89 -21.08 -6.52
CA PHE A 480 -2.29 -21.11 -7.91
C PHE A 480 -1.88 -22.45 -8.53
N VAL A 481 -2.79 -23.09 -9.25
CA VAL A 481 -2.55 -24.33 -10.01
C VAL A 481 -2.64 -23.99 -11.49
N GLN A 482 -1.56 -24.24 -12.23
CA GLN A 482 -1.48 -23.96 -13.66
C GLN A 482 -2.50 -24.78 -14.45
N ALA A 483 -3.06 -24.22 -15.52
CA ALA A 483 -4.05 -24.92 -16.34
C ALA A 483 -3.45 -26.13 -17.05
N GLU A 484 -2.22 -26.01 -17.55
CA GLU A 484 -1.43 -27.03 -18.23
C GLU A 484 -0.96 -28.17 -17.31
N ASP A 485 -0.95 -27.96 -15.99
CA ASP A 485 -0.62 -28.97 -14.98
C ASP A 485 -1.80 -29.93 -14.69
N ALA A 486 -2.81 -29.97 -15.56
CA ALA A 486 -3.91 -30.93 -15.45
C ALA A 486 -3.40 -32.37 -15.45
N THR A 487 -3.64 -33.10 -14.37
CA THR A 487 -3.31 -34.54 -14.22
C THR A 487 -3.95 -35.42 -15.29
N SER A 488 -5.08 -34.99 -15.86
CA SER A 488 -5.73 -35.62 -17.00
C SER A 488 -6.54 -34.58 -17.75
N THR A 489 -6.37 -34.51 -19.07
CA THR A 489 -7.22 -33.69 -19.95
C THR A 489 -7.26 -34.27 -21.37
N ASP A 490 -8.38 -34.05 -22.05
CA ASP A 490 -8.54 -34.24 -23.50
C ASP A 490 -8.66 -32.89 -24.24
N GLY A 491 -8.30 -31.79 -23.56
CA GLY A 491 -8.21 -30.43 -24.08
C GLY A 491 -6.94 -30.14 -24.88
N THR A 492 -6.80 -28.89 -25.29
CA THR A 492 -5.62 -28.39 -26.02
C THR A 492 -4.90 -27.33 -25.21
N VAL A 493 -3.59 -27.50 -25.05
CA VAL A 493 -2.70 -26.52 -24.40
C VAL A 493 -2.08 -25.62 -25.47
N SER A 494 -1.99 -24.32 -25.19
CA SER A 494 -1.37 -23.32 -26.07
C SER A 494 -0.63 -22.26 -25.27
N THR A 495 0.48 -21.74 -25.79
CA THR A 495 1.27 -20.68 -25.12
C THR A 495 0.88 -19.30 -25.66
N PRO A 496 0.07 -18.50 -24.95
CA PRO A 496 -0.20 -17.11 -25.33
C PRO A 496 1.01 -16.21 -25.06
N THR A 497 0.95 -14.96 -25.54
CA THR A 497 1.84 -13.91 -25.03
C THR A 497 1.44 -13.62 -23.58
N SER A 498 2.41 -13.53 -22.67
CA SER A 498 2.14 -13.39 -21.23
C SER A 498 1.28 -12.17 -20.94
N TRP A 499 1.73 -10.99 -21.37
CA TRP A 499 0.99 -9.74 -21.20
C TRP A 499 -0.09 -9.58 -22.28
N THR A 500 -1.33 -9.34 -21.84
CA THR A 500 -2.47 -9.11 -22.75
C THR A 500 -2.64 -7.63 -23.11
N GLY A 501 -2.10 -6.72 -22.30
CA GLY A 501 -2.43 -5.30 -22.32
C GLY A 501 -3.12 -4.83 -21.03
N GLU A 502 -3.77 -5.75 -20.30
CA GLU A 502 -4.54 -5.44 -19.09
C GLU A 502 -4.44 -6.50 -17.99
N SER A 503 -3.98 -7.70 -18.34
CA SER A 503 -3.86 -8.87 -17.49
C SER A 503 -2.67 -9.70 -17.96
N SER A 504 -2.30 -10.73 -17.20
CA SER A 504 -1.19 -11.61 -17.55
C SER A 504 -1.62 -13.07 -17.45
N TRP A 505 -1.33 -13.82 -18.51
CA TRP A 505 -1.25 -15.27 -18.41
C TRP A 505 -0.09 -15.64 -17.49
N SER A 506 -0.34 -16.63 -16.64
CA SER A 506 0.61 -17.17 -15.67
C SER A 506 1.52 -18.25 -16.24
N GLY A 507 1.14 -18.80 -17.39
CA GLY A 507 1.80 -19.90 -18.08
C GLY A 507 1.10 -20.18 -19.41
N ASP A 508 0.92 -21.45 -19.71
CA ASP A 508 0.15 -21.89 -20.86
C ASP A 508 -1.37 -21.83 -20.59
N ALA A 509 -2.16 -21.67 -21.64
CA ALA A 509 -3.62 -21.74 -21.57
C ALA A 509 -4.11 -23.16 -21.86
N LEU A 510 -5.11 -23.64 -21.12
CA LEU A 510 -5.88 -24.85 -21.47
C LEU A 510 -7.23 -24.49 -22.08
N THR A 511 -7.49 -24.94 -23.30
CA THR A 511 -8.79 -24.82 -23.98
C THR A 511 -9.54 -26.15 -23.96
N LEU A 512 -10.78 -26.11 -23.47
CA LEU A 512 -11.74 -27.24 -23.48
C LEU A 512 -12.96 -26.88 -24.34
N GLN A 513 -13.13 -27.59 -25.43
CA GLN A 513 -14.32 -27.57 -26.29
C GLN A 513 -15.47 -28.37 -25.65
N PRO A 514 -16.73 -28.14 -26.07
CA PRO A 514 -17.88 -28.88 -25.53
C PRO A 514 -17.70 -30.40 -25.60
N GLY A 515 -17.83 -31.05 -24.45
CA GLY A 515 -17.61 -32.50 -24.28
C GLY A 515 -16.24 -32.88 -23.72
N GLN A 516 -15.26 -31.97 -23.78
CA GLN A 516 -13.93 -32.17 -23.20
C GLN A 516 -13.92 -31.87 -21.69
N SER A 517 -12.90 -32.37 -21.02
CA SER A 517 -12.73 -32.37 -19.58
C SER A 517 -11.27 -32.22 -19.16
N ALA A 518 -11.08 -31.78 -17.92
CA ALA A 518 -9.79 -31.72 -17.28
C ALA A 518 -9.92 -31.99 -15.78
N THR A 519 -8.86 -32.50 -15.18
CA THR A 519 -8.75 -32.78 -13.75
C THR A 519 -7.42 -32.26 -13.23
N TRP A 520 -7.47 -31.50 -12.14
CA TRP A 520 -6.28 -30.99 -11.44
C TRP A 520 -6.21 -31.56 -10.03
N ASP A 521 -4.99 -31.86 -9.58
CA ASP A 521 -4.71 -32.05 -8.16
C ASP A 521 -4.50 -30.68 -7.50
N ILE A 522 -5.31 -30.37 -6.51
CA ILE A 522 -5.24 -29.16 -5.68
C ILE A 522 -4.72 -29.47 -4.26
N GLY A 523 -4.17 -30.67 -4.05
CA GLY A 523 -3.59 -31.14 -2.80
C GLY A 523 -4.61 -31.41 -1.70
N SER A 524 -4.13 -31.83 -0.53
CA SER A 524 -4.93 -31.90 0.70
C SER A 524 -4.95 -30.56 1.44
N ALA A 525 -6.00 -30.30 2.22
CA ALA A 525 -6.04 -29.14 3.10
C ALA A 525 -6.79 -29.43 4.40
N ASP A 526 -6.46 -28.68 5.46
CA ASP A 526 -7.11 -28.79 6.76
C ASP A 526 -8.46 -28.06 6.82
N THR A 527 -8.75 -27.21 5.83
CA THR A 527 -10.02 -26.51 5.69
C THR A 527 -10.59 -26.64 4.29
N LYS A 528 -11.90 -26.38 4.14
CA LYS A 528 -12.51 -26.25 2.82
C LYS A 528 -11.81 -25.18 2.01
N ARG A 529 -11.85 -25.29 0.70
CA ARG A 529 -11.22 -24.35 -0.22
C ARG A 529 -12.21 -23.77 -1.20
N TRP A 530 -12.12 -22.46 -1.41
CA TRP A 530 -12.62 -21.85 -2.63
C TRP A 530 -11.70 -22.24 -3.78
N VAL A 531 -12.31 -22.52 -4.92
CA VAL A 531 -11.62 -22.69 -6.19
C VAL A 531 -12.24 -21.68 -7.15
N GLU A 532 -11.38 -20.88 -7.78
CA GLU A 532 -11.75 -19.80 -8.68
C GLU A 532 -10.98 -20.02 -9.99
N PRO A 533 -11.59 -20.66 -11.01
CA PRO A 533 -10.97 -20.78 -12.31
C PRO A 533 -10.76 -19.40 -12.90
N VAL A 534 -9.54 -19.13 -13.39
CA VAL A 534 -9.19 -17.91 -14.12
C VAL A 534 -9.50 -18.17 -15.59
N VAL A 535 -10.58 -17.55 -16.06
CA VAL A 535 -11.14 -17.79 -17.39
C VAL A 535 -10.81 -16.62 -18.28
N PHE A 536 -10.29 -16.91 -19.47
CA PHE A 536 -10.22 -15.93 -20.54
C PHE A 536 -11.54 -15.91 -21.31
N SER A 537 -12.08 -14.71 -21.56
CA SER A 537 -13.33 -14.56 -22.27
C SER A 537 -13.34 -13.35 -23.19
N GLN A 538 -13.67 -13.58 -24.47
CA GLN A 538 -13.84 -12.51 -25.46
C GLN A 538 -15.23 -11.85 -25.35
N PRO A 539 -15.37 -10.56 -25.70
CA PRO A 539 -16.64 -9.86 -25.58
C PRO A 539 -17.81 -10.59 -26.26
N GLY A 540 -18.84 -10.89 -25.48
CA GLY A 540 -20.07 -11.56 -25.93
C GLY A 540 -19.96 -13.08 -26.09
N GLU A 541 -18.76 -13.66 -26.07
CA GLU A 541 -18.59 -15.12 -26.07
C GLU A 541 -19.09 -15.73 -24.76
N ARG A 542 -19.60 -16.96 -24.84
CA ARG A 542 -20.21 -17.65 -23.70
C ARG A 542 -19.62 -19.02 -23.52
N SER A 543 -19.20 -19.31 -22.30
CA SER A 543 -18.78 -20.65 -21.89
C SER A 543 -19.64 -21.16 -20.75
N LEU A 544 -20.01 -22.44 -20.82
CA LEU A 544 -20.73 -23.15 -19.77
C LEU A 544 -19.93 -24.39 -19.40
N SER A 545 -19.55 -24.52 -18.14
CA SER A 545 -18.79 -25.65 -17.65
C SER A 545 -19.37 -26.21 -16.35
N ARG A 546 -19.28 -27.52 -16.18
CA ARG A 546 -19.70 -28.22 -14.96
C ARG A 546 -18.49 -28.64 -14.18
N TRP A 547 -18.41 -28.16 -12.96
CA TRP A 547 -17.36 -28.51 -11.99
C TRP A 547 -17.93 -29.57 -11.05
N ARG A 548 -17.43 -30.81 -11.14
CA ARG A 548 -18.02 -31.97 -10.45
C ARG A 548 -18.04 -31.68 -8.95
N GLY A 549 -19.24 -31.66 -8.34
CA GLY A 549 -19.41 -31.38 -6.91
C GLY A 549 -19.25 -29.91 -6.48
N ASN A 550 -18.87 -29.01 -7.40
CA ASN A 550 -18.57 -27.60 -7.09
C ASN A 550 -19.51 -26.59 -7.78
N GLY A 551 -20.31 -27.06 -8.74
CA GLY A 551 -21.39 -26.28 -9.34
C GLY A 551 -21.29 -26.22 -10.86
N VAL A 552 -21.97 -25.24 -11.44
CA VAL A 552 -21.92 -24.91 -12.86
C VAL A 552 -21.44 -23.47 -12.98
N LEU A 553 -20.48 -23.24 -13.86
CA LEU A 553 -19.95 -21.92 -14.17
C LEU A 553 -20.47 -21.51 -15.55
N ASN A 554 -21.11 -20.36 -15.61
CA ASN A 554 -21.61 -19.75 -16.85
C ASN A 554 -20.96 -18.38 -16.98
N VAL A 555 -20.03 -18.24 -17.92
CA VAL A 555 -19.26 -17.01 -18.16
C VAL A 555 -19.74 -16.41 -19.47
N THR A 556 -19.90 -15.10 -19.49
CA THR A 556 -20.07 -14.32 -20.70
C THR A 556 -19.00 -13.25 -20.70
N GLY A 557 -18.19 -13.19 -21.76
CA GLY A 557 -17.15 -12.19 -21.85
C GLY A 557 -17.77 -10.80 -21.85
N PRO A 558 -17.30 -9.90 -20.97
CA PRO A 558 -17.89 -8.57 -20.83
C PRO A 558 -17.55 -7.69 -22.03
N ALA A 559 -18.22 -6.54 -22.17
CA ALA A 559 -17.79 -5.56 -23.16
C ALA A 559 -16.50 -4.88 -22.66
N GLN A 560 -15.55 -4.70 -23.59
CA GLN A 560 -14.21 -4.17 -23.33
C GLN A 560 -14.26 -2.79 -22.66
N GLY A 561 -15.07 -1.87 -23.19
CA GLY A 561 -15.11 -0.51 -22.68
C GLY A 561 -13.80 0.25 -22.92
N ILE A 562 -13.21 0.82 -21.87
CA ILE A 562 -11.93 1.56 -21.93
C ILE A 562 -10.70 0.65 -21.78
N SER A 563 -10.88 -0.65 -21.56
CA SER A 563 -9.76 -1.57 -21.39
C SER A 563 -8.89 -1.62 -22.66
N PRO A 564 -7.55 -1.74 -22.57
CA PRO A 564 -6.64 -1.59 -23.71
C PRO A 564 -6.81 -2.64 -24.80
N THR A 565 -7.26 -3.85 -24.44
CA THR A 565 -7.39 -4.98 -25.37
C THR A 565 -8.78 -5.61 -25.27
N PRO A 566 -9.33 -6.21 -26.34
CA PRO A 566 -10.52 -7.04 -26.21
C PRO A 566 -10.20 -8.37 -25.53
N GLY A 567 -11.03 -8.71 -24.54
CA GLY A 567 -11.02 -10.00 -23.87
C GLY A 567 -10.20 -9.98 -22.59
N VAL A 568 -10.76 -10.58 -21.54
CA VAL A 568 -10.29 -10.41 -20.16
C VAL A 568 -10.04 -11.75 -19.49
N LEU A 569 -8.99 -11.82 -18.66
CA LEU A 569 -8.75 -12.89 -17.69
C LEU A 569 -9.40 -12.52 -16.35
N LEU A 570 -10.38 -13.29 -15.88
CA LEU A 570 -11.03 -13.04 -14.59
C LEU A 570 -11.17 -14.32 -13.75
N PRO A 571 -10.97 -14.25 -12.41
CA PRO A 571 -11.29 -15.36 -11.53
C PRO A 571 -12.79 -15.47 -11.31
N HIS A 572 -13.32 -16.70 -11.33
CA HIS A 572 -14.73 -16.96 -11.08
C HIS A 572 -14.94 -17.95 -9.92
N ALA A 573 -15.32 -17.46 -8.74
CA ALA A 573 -15.55 -18.34 -7.59
C ALA A 573 -16.65 -19.39 -7.83
N LEU A 574 -16.28 -20.68 -7.74
CA LEU A 574 -17.24 -21.77 -7.84
C LEU A 574 -18.29 -21.69 -6.71
N THR A 575 -19.49 -22.22 -7.00
CA THR A 575 -20.65 -22.07 -6.10
C THR A 575 -20.47 -22.80 -4.77
N VAL A 576 -19.87 -23.99 -4.81
CA VAL A 576 -19.64 -24.87 -3.66
C VAL A 576 -18.14 -25.06 -3.47
N ALA A 577 -17.67 -24.83 -2.25
CA ALA A 577 -16.27 -25.04 -1.85
C ALA A 577 -15.87 -26.52 -1.91
N VAL A 578 -14.61 -26.79 -2.22
CA VAL A 578 -14.03 -28.13 -2.18
C VAL A 578 -13.81 -28.54 -0.72
N PRO A 579 -14.28 -29.72 -0.27
CA PRO A 579 -14.04 -30.19 1.09
C PRO A 579 -12.57 -30.53 1.33
N GLU A 580 -12.18 -30.59 2.61
CA GLU A 580 -10.83 -30.83 3.12
C GLU A 580 -10.19 -32.09 2.50
N ARG A 581 -10.97 -33.17 2.45
CA ARG A 581 -10.52 -34.51 2.02
C ARG A 581 -10.46 -34.72 0.52
N ARG A 582 -10.99 -33.79 -0.28
CA ARG A 582 -10.99 -33.92 -1.74
C ARG A 582 -9.76 -33.21 -2.29
N THR A 583 -8.89 -33.97 -2.93
CA THR A 583 -7.65 -33.44 -3.49
C THR A 583 -7.78 -33.02 -4.95
N GLU A 584 -8.80 -33.49 -5.66
CA GLU A 584 -8.95 -33.22 -7.09
C GLU A 584 -10.15 -32.34 -7.43
N VAL A 585 -10.03 -31.58 -8.51
CA VAL A 585 -11.13 -30.81 -9.11
C VAL A 585 -11.30 -31.20 -10.57
N ASP A 586 -12.49 -31.67 -10.93
CA ASP A 586 -12.85 -32.05 -12.29
C ASP A 586 -13.78 -31.01 -12.94
N VAL A 587 -13.51 -30.69 -14.20
CA VAL A 587 -14.38 -29.87 -15.05
C VAL A 587 -14.80 -30.63 -16.32
N SER A 588 -16.00 -30.35 -16.81
CA SER A 588 -16.42 -30.69 -18.16
C SER A 588 -17.01 -29.47 -18.85
N ALA A 589 -16.50 -29.13 -20.03
CA ALA A 589 -17.05 -28.07 -20.87
C ALA A 589 -18.36 -28.55 -21.50
N LEU A 590 -19.42 -27.75 -21.42
CA LEU A 590 -20.77 -28.09 -21.88
C LEU A 590 -21.21 -27.28 -23.10
N ARG A 591 -20.76 -26.02 -23.20
CA ARG A 591 -21.10 -25.11 -24.31
C ARG A 591 -20.04 -24.03 -24.42
N GLY A 592 -19.68 -23.68 -25.66
CA GLY A 592 -18.59 -22.75 -25.92
C GLY A 592 -17.24 -23.31 -25.47
N ASP A 593 -16.18 -22.68 -25.91
CA ASP A 593 -14.84 -23.04 -25.48
C ASP A 593 -14.60 -22.47 -24.08
N LEU A 594 -14.09 -23.31 -23.18
CA LEU A 594 -13.62 -22.87 -21.86
C LEU A 594 -12.10 -22.73 -21.95
N VAL A 595 -11.62 -21.49 -21.92
CA VAL A 595 -10.18 -21.16 -21.94
C VAL A 595 -9.73 -20.78 -20.53
N LEU A 596 -8.77 -21.51 -19.99
CA LEU A 596 -8.30 -21.38 -18.61
C LEU A 596 -6.82 -21.00 -18.57
N ASP A 597 -6.48 -20.05 -17.72
CA ASP A 597 -5.10 -19.76 -17.29
C ASP A 597 -4.70 -20.67 -16.13
N GLY A 598 -5.62 -20.92 -15.21
CA GLY A 598 -5.41 -21.83 -14.09
C GLY A 598 -6.50 -21.73 -13.04
N LEU A 599 -6.21 -22.25 -11.86
CA LEU A 599 -7.11 -22.28 -10.72
C LEU A 599 -6.49 -21.55 -9.52
N ILE A 600 -7.13 -20.48 -9.06
CA ILE A 600 -6.87 -19.93 -7.74
C ILE A 600 -7.52 -20.84 -6.70
N VAL A 601 -6.73 -21.31 -5.74
CA VAL A 601 -7.18 -22.18 -4.64
C VAL A 601 -6.95 -21.44 -3.32
N ARG A 602 -8.04 -21.13 -2.61
CA ARG A 602 -7.99 -20.34 -1.36
C ARG A 602 -8.59 -21.14 -0.20
N PRO A 603 -7.85 -21.39 0.89
CA PRO A 603 -8.41 -22.03 2.06
C PRO A 603 -9.45 -21.14 2.75
N PHE A 604 -10.40 -21.76 3.44
CA PHE A 604 -11.39 -21.06 4.26
C PHE A 604 -10.73 -20.37 5.45
N VAL A 605 -9.66 -20.96 5.97
CA VAL A 605 -8.80 -20.35 6.98
C VAL A 605 -7.38 -20.30 6.45
N SER A 606 -6.86 -19.10 6.25
CA SER A 606 -5.46 -18.84 5.92
C SER A 606 -4.66 -18.53 7.18
N ARG A 607 -3.34 -18.74 7.14
CA ARG A 607 -2.41 -18.63 8.25
C ARG A 607 -1.09 -18.03 7.80
N LEU A 608 -0.52 -17.16 8.63
CA LEU A 608 0.86 -16.72 8.58
C LEU A 608 1.42 -16.75 10.00
N VAL A 609 2.54 -17.44 10.20
CA VAL A 609 3.30 -17.45 11.45
C VAL A 609 4.66 -16.80 11.22
N LEU A 610 4.92 -15.75 12.00
CA LEU A 610 6.18 -15.05 12.05
C LEU A 610 6.83 -15.27 13.41
N GLU A 611 8.15 -15.47 13.41
CA GLU A 611 8.95 -15.62 14.63
C GLU A 611 10.25 -14.82 14.54
N GLY A 612 10.78 -14.43 15.70
CA GLY A 612 12.07 -13.76 15.84
C GLY A 612 12.31 -13.35 17.29
N ALA A 613 13.57 -13.33 17.74
CA ALA A 613 13.96 -12.86 19.08
C ALA A 613 13.12 -13.36 20.28
N GLY A 614 12.55 -14.57 20.20
CA GLY A 614 11.65 -15.13 21.24
C GLY A 614 10.18 -14.67 21.16
N SER A 615 9.90 -13.71 20.28
CA SER A 615 8.57 -13.22 19.93
C SER A 615 7.93 -14.08 18.85
N ARG A 616 6.60 -14.08 18.83
CA ARG A 616 5.81 -14.79 17.82
C ARG A 616 4.55 -14.02 17.48
N SER A 617 4.20 -13.97 16.20
CA SER A 617 2.92 -13.45 15.73
C SER A 617 2.30 -14.43 14.74
N GLU A 618 1.04 -14.79 14.99
CA GLU A 618 0.27 -15.66 14.12
C GLU A 618 -1.00 -14.93 13.68
N LEU A 619 -1.08 -14.67 12.37
CA LEU A 619 -2.29 -14.17 11.71
C LEU A 619 -3.08 -15.37 11.18
N VAL A 620 -4.36 -15.45 11.54
CA VAL A 620 -5.31 -16.38 10.93
C VAL A 620 -6.53 -15.61 10.40
N GLN A 621 -6.87 -15.82 9.13
CA GLN A 621 -7.93 -15.09 8.44
C GLN A 621 -8.99 -16.04 7.90
N SER A 622 -10.26 -15.61 7.85
CA SER A 622 -11.36 -16.40 7.32
C SER A 622 -11.96 -15.83 6.04
N SER A 623 -11.86 -16.57 4.93
CA SER A 623 -12.57 -16.29 3.66
C SER A 623 -13.96 -16.97 3.57
N ALA A 624 -14.37 -17.69 4.63
CA ALA A 624 -15.62 -18.44 4.66
C ALA A 624 -16.86 -17.54 4.81
N ARG A 625 -18.02 -18.01 4.30
CA ARG A 625 -19.32 -17.33 4.45
C ARG A 625 -19.87 -17.31 5.88
N GLY A 626 -19.34 -18.15 6.75
CA GLY A 626 -19.79 -18.31 8.13
C GLY A 626 -18.60 -18.53 9.05
N ALA A 627 -18.83 -18.38 10.35
CA ALA A 627 -17.76 -18.45 11.33
C ALA A 627 -16.99 -19.79 11.26
N GLN A 628 -15.66 -19.72 11.33
CA GLN A 628 -14.77 -20.88 11.30
C GLN A 628 -14.13 -21.09 12.66
N ARG A 629 -14.01 -22.36 13.08
CA ARG A 629 -13.18 -22.71 14.23
C ARG A 629 -11.79 -23.06 13.73
N THR A 630 -10.78 -22.48 14.34
CA THR A 630 -9.38 -22.80 14.09
C THR A 630 -8.60 -22.79 15.40
N THR A 631 -7.39 -23.32 15.41
CA THR A 631 -6.48 -23.24 16.55
C THR A 631 -5.42 -22.18 16.31
N VAL A 632 -4.97 -21.54 17.38
CA VAL A 632 -3.75 -20.74 17.39
C VAL A 632 -2.82 -21.29 18.47
N SER A 633 -1.52 -21.25 18.23
CA SER A 633 -0.52 -21.89 19.10
C SER A 633 0.52 -20.90 19.62
N GLY A 634 1.50 -21.38 20.39
CA GLY A 634 2.61 -20.57 20.92
C GLY A 634 2.35 -19.88 22.27
N GLY A 635 1.12 -19.87 22.77
CA GLY A 635 0.73 -19.13 23.99
C GLY A 635 0.70 -17.60 23.81
N GLY A 636 0.40 -16.88 24.89
CA GLY A 636 0.38 -15.41 24.91
C GLY A 636 -1.04 -14.84 24.87
N THR A 637 -1.29 -13.88 23.98
CA THR A 637 -2.59 -13.22 23.82
C THR A 637 -3.11 -13.38 22.41
N VAL A 638 -4.37 -13.77 22.25
CA VAL A 638 -5.06 -13.76 20.95
C VAL A 638 -6.16 -12.71 20.93
N ARG A 639 -6.22 -11.95 19.83
CA ARG A 639 -7.25 -10.95 19.53
C ARG A 639 -8.02 -11.37 18.29
N VAL A 640 -9.34 -11.34 18.36
CA VAL A 640 -10.24 -11.69 17.26
C VAL A 640 -10.96 -10.43 16.80
N TYR A 641 -10.91 -10.17 15.50
CA TYR A 641 -11.48 -9.00 14.83
C TYR A 641 -12.58 -9.42 13.84
N ASP A 642 -13.60 -8.58 13.66
CA ASP A 642 -14.60 -8.75 12.61
C ASP A 642 -14.10 -8.20 11.25
N ALA A 643 -14.93 -8.34 10.21
CA ALA A 643 -14.63 -7.86 8.86
C ALA A 643 -14.58 -6.32 8.72
N ARG A 644 -14.88 -5.56 9.80
CA ARG A 644 -14.70 -4.11 9.87
C ARG A 644 -13.47 -3.73 10.70
N GLY A 645 -12.65 -4.72 11.09
CA GLY A 645 -11.51 -4.52 11.96
C GLY A 645 -11.90 -4.20 13.41
N ALA A 646 -13.17 -4.41 13.82
CA ALA A 646 -13.57 -4.18 15.21
C ALA A 646 -13.14 -5.35 16.10
N LEU A 647 -12.54 -5.05 17.26
CA LEU A 647 -12.15 -6.05 18.24
C LEU A 647 -13.37 -6.71 18.86
N LEU A 648 -13.50 -8.03 18.68
CA LEU A 648 -14.58 -8.82 19.26
C LEU A 648 -14.18 -9.47 20.57
N ARG A 649 -12.95 -9.96 20.66
CA ARG A 649 -12.47 -10.72 21.82
C ARG A 649 -10.97 -10.62 21.97
N THR A 650 -10.52 -10.50 23.22
CA THR A 650 -9.12 -10.73 23.63
C THR A 650 -9.09 -11.88 24.62
N SER A 651 -8.13 -12.79 24.52
CA SER A 651 -7.97 -13.89 25.48
C SER A 651 -6.49 -14.25 25.64
N ALA A 652 -6.06 -14.43 26.90
CA ALA A 652 -4.79 -15.07 27.19
C ALA A 652 -4.91 -16.58 26.99
N PHE A 653 -3.83 -17.23 26.56
CA PHE A 653 -3.78 -18.68 26.40
C PHE A 653 -2.37 -19.21 26.63
N GLU A 654 -2.28 -20.47 27.04
CA GLU A 654 -1.03 -21.21 27.20
C GLU A 654 -0.99 -22.33 26.16
N GLY A 655 0.12 -22.46 25.43
CA GLY A 655 0.26 -23.49 24.40
C GLY A 655 -0.66 -23.25 23.20
N GLU A 656 -1.80 -23.93 23.15
CA GLU A 656 -2.76 -23.88 22.04
C GLU A 656 -4.16 -23.52 22.54
N THR A 657 -4.89 -22.71 21.77
CA THR A 657 -6.32 -22.43 22.03
C THR A 657 -7.13 -22.46 20.75
N THR A 658 -8.40 -22.86 20.85
CA THR A 658 -9.36 -22.71 19.77
C THR A 658 -9.93 -21.29 19.74
N VAL A 659 -9.97 -20.69 18.55
CA VAL A 659 -10.63 -19.42 18.28
C VAL A 659 -11.77 -19.60 17.28
N LEU A 660 -12.78 -18.76 17.41
CA LEU A 660 -13.90 -18.68 16.47
C LEU A 660 -13.70 -17.42 15.62
N LEU A 661 -13.30 -17.59 14.37
CA LEU A 661 -13.16 -16.51 13.41
C LEU A 661 -14.54 -16.15 12.84
N PRO A 662 -14.98 -14.88 12.90
CA PRO A 662 -16.19 -14.46 12.21
C PRO A 662 -15.99 -14.50 10.69
N ALA A 663 -17.09 -14.50 9.92
CA ALA A 663 -17.01 -14.44 8.46
C ALA A 663 -16.30 -13.15 8.01
N GLY A 664 -15.28 -13.28 7.15
CA GLY A 664 -14.46 -12.16 6.67
C GLY A 664 -13.55 -11.52 7.72
N GLY A 665 -13.54 -12.02 8.97
CA GLY A 665 -12.65 -11.50 10.01
C GLY A 665 -11.37 -12.32 10.15
N PHE A 666 -10.56 -11.94 11.13
CA PHE A 666 -9.25 -12.53 11.38
C PHE A 666 -8.91 -12.49 12.87
N ALA A 667 -7.88 -13.21 13.26
CA ALA A 667 -7.29 -13.14 14.59
C ALA A 667 -5.78 -13.00 14.50
N VAL A 668 -5.22 -12.30 15.49
CA VAL A 668 -3.78 -12.17 15.69
C VAL A 668 -3.44 -12.72 17.07
N ALA A 669 -2.61 -13.76 17.11
CA ALA A 669 -2.09 -14.38 18.32
C ALA A 669 -0.61 -14.03 18.50
N GLU A 670 -0.23 -13.62 19.69
CA GLU A 670 1.04 -12.93 19.94
C GLU A 670 1.65 -13.38 21.26
N ARG A 671 2.96 -13.56 21.26
CA ARG A 671 3.75 -13.84 22.46
C ARG A 671 4.97 -12.94 22.52
#